data_AF-A0A8C6K9F4-F1
#
_entry.id   AF-A0A8C6K9F4-F1
#
_cell.length_a   1.000
_cell.length_b   1.000
_cell.length_c   1.000
_cell.angle_alpha   90.00
_cell.angle_beta   90.00
_cell.angle_gamma   90.00
#
_symmetry.space_group_name_H-M   'P 1'
#
loop_
_entity.id
_entity.type
_entity.pdbx_description
1 polymer ?
#
loop_
_entity_poly.entity_id
_entity_poly.type
_entity_poly.pdbx_seq_one_letter_code
_entity_poly.pdbx_strand_id
1 'polypeptide(L)'
;MVSSRFLNESTASNFSAAFDPPCSSDNDPDSLTSQFNERCLSILDNICPVRTRSVPAVNPTPWFNDSLRSLKRQCRKIERLWKKTHLHVHLLHLKDLLTSFNSAVRDARVSYFSNLVSQSKGNPKVLFNTISSIVSPASPTASIHSVADCENFLSFFVDKVNKVRSSISPSALSLPLPTPTRPIILDSFAPVSLPELTKLVNSMKTSACPLHILPSSLFKSAFQSIGPSVLSIINASLVSGQVPAYFKNAVIHPLLKKPSLDPSLHSSFRPISKLPFISKILEKVVAKQLTAALDEHNIYDSFQSGFRRAHSTETALLRVSNDLLTHSDAGDCSVLVLLDLTAAFDTVDHHLLLERLRDWVGLSGSALEWFSSYLSERSFSVAVSKFRSSTTSLTHGVPQGSVLGPLLFLLYLLPLQHILSSFKGISYHLYADDIQLYISFKPHEMSKLQLLHTCLDSIKTWMAGSFLQLNEDKTEILICAPDKLVPKVRDSLGQLASHTKPSVRNLGVTFDPALTLDSHVSSLVRSSFFHLRNIAKLSPILSRSELETVLHTFISSRLDYCNSLFTCLSRTSLNRLQVVQNACARLLTKSSKHTHITPLLLQLHWLPVNFRVHFKILVLVYRALHGQAPSYIGDLLSPYTPSRSLRSSDQSLLVVQHQAKGQR
;
A
#
# COMPACT_ATOMS: atom_id res chain seq x y z
N MET A 1 26.97 17.57 -12.00
CA MET A 1 26.17 18.81 -12.09
C MET A 1 24.69 18.46 -12.11
N VAL A 2 23.87 19.20 -11.38
CA VAL A 2 22.41 19.08 -11.36
C VAL A 2 21.84 20.46 -11.69
N SER A 3 20.92 20.51 -12.64
CA SER A 3 20.16 21.72 -12.99
C SER A 3 18.82 21.67 -12.27
N SER A 4 18.53 22.69 -11.44
CA SER A 4 17.28 22.74 -10.69
C SER A 4 16.90 24.19 -10.34
N ARG A 5 15.61 24.42 -10.08
CA ARG A 5 15.09 25.68 -9.51
C ARG A 5 15.27 25.66 -7.99
N PHE A 6 15.73 26.76 -7.40
CA PHE A 6 15.88 26.91 -5.96
C PHE A 6 14.64 27.54 -5.34
N LEU A 7 13.77 26.70 -4.77
CA LEU A 7 12.59 27.18 -4.05
C LEU A 7 13.02 27.58 -2.63
N ASN A 8 12.78 28.84 -2.27
CA ASN A 8 12.94 29.37 -0.93
C ASN A 8 11.56 29.68 -0.32
N GLU A 9 11.54 30.12 0.93
CA GLU A 9 10.30 30.42 1.67
C GLU A 9 9.48 31.55 1.03
N SER A 10 10.12 32.51 0.35
CA SER A 10 9.41 33.60 -0.36
C SER A 10 8.92 33.24 -1.76
N THR A 11 9.33 32.08 -2.30
CA THR A 11 9.00 31.70 -3.69
C THR A 11 7.50 31.55 -3.88
N ALA A 12 6.78 30.98 -2.91
CA ALA A 12 5.34 30.80 -3.00
C ALA A 12 4.59 32.15 -3.02
N SER A 13 4.97 33.07 -2.15
CA SER A 13 4.35 34.40 -2.08
C SER A 13 4.61 35.21 -3.34
N ASN A 14 5.86 35.23 -3.81
CA ASN A 14 6.23 35.95 -5.04
C ASN A 14 5.52 35.36 -6.26
N PHE A 15 5.44 34.02 -6.36
CA PHE A 15 4.71 33.35 -7.43
C PHE A 15 3.23 33.70 -7.39
N SER A 16 2.62 33.66 -6.20
CA SER A 16 1.20 33.96 -6.00
C SER A 16 0.85 35.41 -6.33
N ALA A 17 1.76 36.36 -6.06
CA ALA A 17 1.60 37.78 -6.39
C ALA A 17 1.76 38.09 -7.89
N ALA A 18 2.55 37.28 -8.60
CA ALA A 18 2.74 37.42 -10.06
C ALA A 18 1.72 36.64 -10.89
N PHE A 19 0.90 35.81 -10.25
CA PHE A 19 -0.09 34.97 -10.92
C PHE A 19 -1.44 35.69 -11.03
N ASP A 20 -1.72 36.19 -12.23
CA ASP A 20 -3.03 36.72 -12.59
C ASP A 20 -3.84 35.62 -13.33
N PRO A 21 -5.07 35.31 -12.90
CA PRO A 21 -5.89 34.31 -13.57
C PRO A 21 -6.26 34.79 -14.98
N PRO A 22 -6.19 33.90 -16.00
CA PRO A 22 -6.51 34.27 -17.37
C PRO A 22 -8.00 34.61 -17.50
N CYS A 23 -8.30 35.64 -18.28
CA CYS A 23 -9.65 36.00 -18.71
C CYS A 23 -9.96 35.29 -20.03
N SER A 24 -9.94 33.96 -20.05
CA SER A 24 -10.26 33.18 -21.26
C SER A 24 -11.70 32.66 -21.19
N SER A 25 -12.44 32.81 -22.28
CA SER A 25 -13.75 32.17 -22.52
C SER A 25 -13.60 30.79 -23.18
N ASP A 26 -12.37 30.27 -23.23
CA ASP A 26 -12.05 29.00 -23.86
C ASP A 26 -12.47 27.84 -22.94
N ASN A 27 -13.19 26.88 -23.51
CA ASN A 27 -13.66 25.69 -22.79
C ASN A 27 -12.89 24.43 -23.20
N ASP A 28 -11.88 24.54 -24.05
CA ASP A 28 -11.03 23.41 -24.44
C ASP A 28 -10.05 23.05 -23.31
N PRO A 29 -10.09 21.81 -22.77
CA PRO A 29 -9.21 21.41 -21.66
C PRO A 29 -7.71 21.48 -21.99
N ASP A 30 -7.31 21.23 -23.24
CA ASP A 30 -5.92 21.23 -23.67
C ASP A 30 -5.36 22.65 -23.80
N SER A 31 -6.12 23.56 -24.41
CA SER A 31 -5.80 24.98 -24.47
C SER A 31 -5.67 25.59 -23.08
N LEU A 32 -6.65 25.37 -22.20
CA LEU A 32 -6.61 25.84 -20.81
C LEU A 32 -5.38 25.31 -20.05
N THR A 33 -5.06 24.03 -20.24
CA THR A 33 -3.89 23.40 -19.61
C THR A 33 -2.58 23.99 -20.13
N SER A 34 -2.50 24.24 -21.43
CA SER A 34 -1.30 24.82 -22.07
C SER A 34 -1.05 26.24 -21.61
N GLN A 35 -2.09 27.09 -21.62
CA GLN A 35 -2.02 28.48 -21.12
C GLN A 35 -1.61 28.53 -19.64
N PHE A 36 -2.20 27.66 -18.81
CA PHE A 36 -1.84 27.55 -17.39
C PHE A 36 -0.37 27.16 -17.20
N ASN A 37 0.08 26.16 -17.95
CA ASN A 37 1.44 25.65 -17.89
C ASN A 37 2.48 26.69 -18.32
N GLU A 38 2.26 27.36 -19.46
CA GLU A 38 3.12 28.42 -19.98
C GLU A 38 3.23 29.60 -19.02
N ARG A 39 2.10 30.04 -18.45
CA ARG A 39 2.08 31.12 -17.45
C ARG A 39 2.88 30.75 -16.21
N CYS A 40 2.66 29.54 -15.68
CA CYS A 40 3.42 29.05 -14.53
C CYS A 40 4.92 29.00 -14.82
N LEU A 41 5.32 28.53 -16.00
CA LEU A 41 6.72 28.48 -16.43
C LEU A 41 7.32 29.88 -16.54
N SER A 42 6.64 30.82 -17.22
CA SER A 42 7.09 32.20 -17.39
C SER A 42 7.32 32.90 -16.05
N ILE A 43 6.38 32.77 -15.11
CA ILE A 43 6.52 33.33 -13.76
C ILE A 43 7.71 32.68 -13.03
N LEU A 44 7.86 31.35 -13.11
CA LEU A 44 8.98 30.65 -12.50
C LEU A 44 10.33 31.03 -13.10
N ASP A 45 10.42 31.26 -14.41
CA ASP A 45 11.64 31.69 -15.07
C ASP A 45 12.08 33.08 -14.62
N ASN A 46 11.12 33.97 -14.34
CA ASN A 46 11.39 35.30 -13.81
C ASN A 46 11.79 35.26 -12.32
N ILE A 47 11.08 34.50 -11.48
CA ILE A 47 11.28 34.51 -10.02
C ILE A 47 12.39 33.55 -9.58
N CYS A 48 12.54 32.42 -10.25
CA CYS A 48 13.47 31.35 -9.88
C CYS A 48 14.01 30.60 -11.11
N PRO A 49 14.94 31.22 -11.88
CA PRO A 49 15.52 30.60 -13.08
C PRO A 49 16.31 29.34 -12.73
N VAL A 50 16.35 28.40 -13.66
CA VAL A 50 17.10 27.13 -13.50
C VAL A 50 18.60 27.43 -13.38
N ARG A 51 19.24 26.90 -12.34
CA ARG A 51 20.69 27.03 -12.13
C ARG A 51 21.37 25.67 -12.11
N THR A 52 22.53 25.56 -12.76
CA THR A 52 23.36 24.36 -12.77
C THR A 52 24.42 24.47 -11.69
N ARG A 53 24.49 23.49 -10.77
CA ARG A 53 25.52 23.44 -9.71
C ARG A 53 26.15 22.06 -9.57
N SER A 54 27.38 22.03 -9.06
CA SER A 54 28.00 20.81 -8.54
C SER A 54 27.40 20.51 -7.17
N VAL A 55 26.71 19.39 -7.02
CA VAL A 55 26.16 18.96 -5.74
C VAL A 55 27.27 18.22 -4.99
N PRO A 56 27.70 18.67 -3.79
CA PRO A 56 28.66 17.93 -3.00
C PRO A 56 28.10 16.53 -2.69
N ALA A 57 28.98 15.53 -2.63
CA ALA A 57 28.60 14.17 -2.25
C ALA A 57 27.80 14.19 -0.93
N VAL A 58 26.72 13.40 -0.88
CA VAL A 58 25.85 13.29 0.29
C VAL A 58 26.71 13.07 1.54
N ASN A 59 26.63 14.00 2.50
CA ASN A 59 27.40 13.89 3.73
C ASN A 59 26.86 12.67 4.52
N PRO A 60 27.65 11.60 4.72
CA PRO A 60 27.17 10.38 5.40
C PRO A 60 26.86 10.62 6.88
N THR A 61 27.26 11.77 7.43
CA THR A 61 26.99 12.19 8.81
C THR A 61 26.39 13.60 8.85
N PRO A 62 25.08 13.76 8.60
CA PRO A 62 24.43 15.08 8.53
C PRO A 62 24.48 15.87 9.85
N TRP A 63 24.60 15.19 10.99
CA TRP A 63 24.80 15.81 12.32
C TRP A 63 26.24 16.30 12.59
N PHE A 64 27.21 16.04 11.69
CA PHE A 64 28.63 16.40 11.90
C PHE A 64 28.96 17.79 11.31
N ASN A 65 28.71 18.82 12.11
CA ASN A 65 28.90 20.24 11.77
C ASN A 65 30.35 20.74 11.97
N ASP A 66 30.62 22.01 11.63
CA ASP A 66 31.96 22.59 11.71
C ASP A 66 32.48 22.78 13.15
N SER A 67 31.59 22.97 14.13
CA SER A 67 32.00 23.02 15.54
C SER A 67 32.56 21.68 16.02
N LEU A 68 31.93 20.56 15.63
CA LEU A 68 32.45 19.22 15.89
C LEU A 68 33.77 18.95 15.17
N ARG A 69 33.94 19.45 13.94
CA ARG A 69 35.22 19.37 13.22
C ARG A 69 36.32 20.12 13.98
N SER A 70 36.02 21.30 14.51
CA SER A 70 36.96 22.10 15.30
C SER A 70 37.41 21.37 16.56
N LEU A 71 36.46 20.86 17.35
CA LEU A 71 36.75 20.06 18.56
C LEU A 71 37.60 18.81 18.24
N LYS A 72 37.28 18.10 17.15
CA LYS A 72 38.07 16.94 16.71
C LYS A 72 39.50 17.32 16.34
N ARG A 73 39.70 18.48 15.69
CA ARG A 73 41.04 19.01 15.36
C ARG A 73 41.83 19.34 16.64
N GLN A 74 41.18 19.95 17.64
CA GLN A 74 41.80 20.23 18.95
C GLN A 74 42.22 18.94 19.67
N CYS A 75 41.34 17.92 19.70
CA CYS A 75 41.68 16.60 20.26
C CYS A 75 42.93 16.01 19.60
N ARG A 76 43.00 16.05 18.25
CA ARG A 76 44.18 15.55 17.51
C ARG A 76 45.44 16.37 17.77
N LYS A 77 45.32 17.69 17.97
CA LYS A 77 46.47 18.56 18.31
C LYS A 77 47.06 18.17 19.67
N ILE A 78 46.22 18.00 20.69
CA ILE A 78 46.67 17.61 22.03
C ILE A 78 47.14 16.15 22.06
N GLU A 79 46.52 15.24 21.30
CA GLU A 79 46.98 13.86 21.15
C GLU A 79 48.43 13.80 20.61
N ARG A 80 48.73 14.59 19.57
CA ARG A 80 50.09 14.70 19.01
C ARG A 80 51.07 15.30 20.02
N LEU A 81 50.64 16.31 20.78
CA LEU A 81 51.46 16.94 21.81
C LEU A 81 51.79 15.97 22.95
N TRP A 82 50.81 15.21 23.42
CA TRP A 82 51.02 14.16 24.43
C TRP A 82 51.96 13.07 23.91
N LYS A 83 51.76 12.57 22.68
CA LYS A 83 52.67 11.59 22.05
C LYS A 83 54.12 12.09 21.91
N LYS A 84 54.32 13.41 21.79
CA LYS A 84 55.67 14.01 21.72
C LYS A 84 56.31 14.22 23.10
N THR A 85 55.51 14.56 24.10
CA THR A 85 56.01 15.06 25.40
C THR A 85 55.90 14.04 26.53
N HIS A 86 55.00 13.05 26.42
CA HIS A 86 54.65 12.07 27.46
C HIS A 86 54.25 12.64 28.83
N LEU A 87 54.00 13.96 28.93
CA LEU A 87 53.60 14.60 30.18
C LEU A 87 52.16 14.25 30.58
N HIS A 88 51.96 13.97 31.87
CA HIS A 88 50.65 13.60 32.43
C HIS A 88 49.59 14.71 32.24
N VAL A 89 49.99 15.98 32.31
CA VAL A 89 49.08 17.14 32.10
C VAL A 89 48.46 17.14 30.69
N HIS A 90 49.21 16.72 29.68
CA HIS A 90 48.68 16.62 28.31
C HIS A 90 47.76 15.42 28.13
N LEU A 91 47.97 14.33 28.88
CA LEU A 91 47.05 13.20 28.92
C LEU A 91 45.71 13.58 29.58
N LEU A 92 45.74 14.33 30.68
CA LEU A 92 44.53 14.84 31.34
C LEU A 92 43.76 15.78 30.42
N HIS A 93 44.44 16.75 29.80
CA HIS A 93 43.82 17.66 28.84
C HIS A 93 43.22 16.90 27.63
N LEU A 94 43.88 15.85 27.13
CA LEU A 94 43.31 15.00 26.09
C LEU A 94 42.02 14.31 26.56
N LYS A 95 41.99 13.78 27.78
CA LYS A 95 40.79 13.13 28.35
C LYS A 95 39.63 14.12 28.48
N ASP A 96 39.87 15.34 28.92
CA ASP A 96 38.83 16.38 29.03
C ASP A 96 38.29 16.80 27.66
N LEU A 97 39.17 17.00 26.68
CA LEU A 97 38.76 17.30 25.30
C LEU A 97 37.99 16.16 24.66
N LEU A 98 38.40 14.90 24.86
CA LEU A 98 37.67 13.74 24.38
C LEU A 98 36.29 13.63 25.03
N THR A 99 36.17 13.93 26.32
CA THR A 99 34.89 13.94 27.04
C THR A 99 33.97 15.02 26.49
N SER A 100 34.49 16.24 26.31
CA SER A 100 33.78 17.38 25.72
C SER A 100 33.36 17.11 24.28
N PHE A 101 34.25 16.55 23.46
CA PHE A 101 33.94 16.14 22.09
C PHE A 101 32.85 15.07 22.04
N ASN A 102 32.94 14.03 22.88
CA ASN A 102 31.94 12.98 22.93
C ASN A 102 30.57 13.51 23.39
N SER A 103 30.53 14.47 24.32
CA SER A 103 29.30 15.17 24.72
C SER A 103 28.72 15.95 23.55
N ALA A 104 29.52 16.81 22.90
CA ALA A 104 29.07 17.62 21.76
C ALA A 104 28.56 16.74 20.60
N VAL A 105 29.22 15.61 20.32
CA VAL A 105 28.75 14.64 19.31
C VAL A 105 27.39 14.04 19.71
N ARG A 106 27.20 13.74 20.99
CA ARG A 106 25.92 13.25 21.52
C ARG A 106 24.84 14.30 21.34
N ASP A 107 25.09 15.54 21.75
CA ASP A 107 24.12 16.64 21.70
C ASP A 107 23.71 16.98 20.26
N ALA A 108 24.67 17.01 19.33
CA ALA A 108 24.40 17.21 17.91
C ALA A 108 23.56 16.08 17.31
N ARG A 109 23.81 14.83 17.72
CA ARG A 109 23.01 13.68 17.29
C ARG A 109 21.60 13.74 17.87
N VAL A 110 21.46 14.01 19.17
CA VAL A 110 20.17 14.18 19.85
C VAL A 110 19.36 15.25 19.14
N SER A 111 19.91 16.46 18.98
CA SER A 111 19.24 17.57 18.30
C SER A 111 18.81 17.22 16.88
N TYR A 112 19.68 16.58 16.10
CA TYR A 112 19.35 16.13 14.74
C TYR A 112 18.20 15.13 14.71
N PHE A 113 18.28 14.05 15.48
CA PHE A 113 17.23 13.01 15.47
C PHE A 113 15.93 13.50 16.10
N SER A 114 15.98 14.35 17.12
CA SER A 114 14.80 14.95 17.72
C SER A 114 14.05 15.85 16.73
N ASN A 115 14.77 16.71 16.00
CA ASN A 115 14.19 17.50 14.93
C ASN A 115 13.60 16.63 13.82
N LEU A 116 14.29 15.56 13.46
CA LEU A 116 13.85 14.64 12.41
C LEU A 116 12.56 13.89 12.78
N VAL A 117 12.46 13.42 14.03
CA VAL A 117 11.26 12.75 14.55
C VAL A 117 10.14 13.77 14.68
N SER A 118 10.40 14.96 15.25
CA SER A 118 9.38 16.00 15.48
C SER A 118 8.76 16.49 14.17
N GLN A 119 9.57 16.75 13.14
CA GLN A 119 9.11 17.14 11.81
C GLN A 119 8.32 16.03 11.10
N SER A 120 8.57 14.77 11.46
CA SER A 120 7.94 13.59 10.84
C SER A 120 6.77 13.01 11.64
N LYS A 121 6.39 13.58 12.79
CA LYS A 121 5.33 13.05 13.67
C LYS A 121 3.99 12.83 12.97
N GLY A 122 3.63 13.69 12.01
CA GLY A 122 2.39 13.58 11.23
C GLY A 122 2.43 12.60 10.06
N ASN A 123 3.57 11.96 9.78
CA ASN A 123 3.71 11.06 8.63
C ASN A 123 4.47 9.78 9.01
N PRO A 124 3.75 8.74 9.49
CA PRO A 124 4.34 7.48 9.93
C PRO A 124 5.23 6.80 8.88
N LYS A 125 4.93 6.96 7.58
CA LYS A 125 5.73 6.39 6.49
C LYS A 125 7.08 7.10 6.35
N VAL A 126 7.10 8.43 6.44
CA VAL A 126 8.35 9.21 6.42
C VAL A 126 9.16 8.88 7.66
N LEU A 127 8.54 8.89 8.84
CA LEU A 127 9.19 8.52 10.09
C LEU A 127 9.82 7.11 10.01
N PHE A 128 9.07 6.13 9.51
CA PHE A 128 9.54 4.77 9.30
C PHE A 128 10.72 4.71 8.32
N ASN A 129 10.60 5.33 7.14
CA ASN A 129 11.66 5.32 6.12
C ASN A 129 12.94 5.97 6.65
N THR A 130 12.79 7.12 7.30
CA THR A 130 13.89 7.88 7.86
C THR A 130 14.62 7.09 8.96
N ILE A 131 13.90 6.56 9.94
CA ILE A 131 14.50 5.72 10.98
C ILE A 131 15.09 4.45 10.38
N SER A 132 14.40 3.81 9.44
CA SER A 132 14.91 2.62 8.75
C SER A 132 16.22 2.90 8.01
N SER A 133 16.39 4.09 7.41
CA SER A 133 17.63 4.50 6.73
C SER A 133 18.81 4.71 7.70
N ILE A 134 18.51 5.04 8.96
CA ILE A 134 19.52 5.26 10.00
C ILE A 134 19.93 3.92 10.63
N VAL A 135 18.94 3.03 10.79
CA VAL A 135 19.03 1.84 11.63
C VAL A 135 19.31 0.58 10.83
N SER A 136 19.00 0.58 9.53
CA SER A 136 19.21 -0.53 8.61
C SER A 136 20.21 -0.10 7.52
N PRO A 137 20.96 -1.05 6.92
CA PRO A 137 21.78 -0.75 5.76
C PRO A 137 20.95 -0.12 4.65
N ALA A 138 21.57 0.78 3.86
CA ALA A 138 20.92 1.34 2.68
C ALA A 138 20.43 0.20 1.77
N SER A 139 19.19 0.31 1.28
CA SER A 139 18.69 -0.66 0.30
C SER A 139 19.51 -0.57 -0.98
N PRO A 140 19.76 -1.69 -1.68
CA PRO A 140 20.41 -1.65 -2.98
C PRO A 140 19.59 -0.77 -3.93
N THR A 141 20.19 0.29 -4.47
CA THR A 141 19.58 1.11 -5.51
C THR A 141 19.80 0.44 -6.87
N ALA A 142 18.86 0.63 -7.79
CA ALA A 142 19.06 0.25 -9.19
C ALA A 142 20.37 0.86 -9.70
N SER A 143 21.19 0.07 -10.38
CA SER A 143 22.43 0.52 -11.04
C SER A 143 22.09 1.28 -12.34
N ILE A 144 21.34 2.37 -12.22
CA ILE A 144 21.00 3.24 -13.36
C ILE A 144 21.98 4.39 -13.36
N HIS A 145 22.92 4.34 -14.31
CA HIS A 145 24.04 5.27 -14.43
C HIS A 145 24.07 5.99 -15.77
N SER A 146 23.18 5.64 -16.70
CA SER A 146 23.13 6.18 -18.05
C SER A 146 21.69 6.32 -18.60
N VAL A 147 21.57 7.01 -19.74
CA VAL A 147 20.33 7.05 -20.53
C VAL A 147 20.03 5.66 -21.11
N ALA A 148 21.05 4.91 -21.54
CA ALA A 148 20.90 3.56 -22.08
C ALA A 148 20.25 2.59 -21.08
N ASP A 149 20.56 2.72 -19.77
CA ASP A 149 19.89 1.93 -18.73
C ASP A 149 18.38 2.24 -18.68
N CYS A 150 17.99 3.51 -18.86
CA CYS A 150 16.57 3.88 -18.90
C CYS A 150 15.86 3.30 -20.14
N GLU A 151 16.54 3.28 -21.29
CA GLU A 151 16.02 2.61 -22.50
C GLU A 151 15.87 1.10 -22.29
N ASN A 152 16.83 0.45 -21.63
CA ASN A 152 16.75 -0.98 -21.31
C ASN A 152 15.58 -1.30 -20.38
N PHE A 153 15.30 -0.44 -19.40
CA PHE A 153 14.09 -0.56 -18.58
C PHE A 153 12.81 -0.34 -19.40
N LEU A 154 12.82 0.64 -20.31
CA LEU A 154 11.69 0.93 -21.19
C LEU A 154 11.35 -0.28 -22.06
N SER A 155 12.34 -0.81 -22.78
CA SER A 155 12.18 -2.00 -23.62
C SER A 155 11.76 -3.21 -22.81
N PHE A 156 12.37 -3.45 -21.65
CA PHE A 156 11.99 -4.55 -20.77
C PHE A 156 10.51 -4.47 -20.34
N PHE A 157 10.02 -3.31 -19.92
CA PHE A 157 8.62 -3.18 -19.49
C PHE A 157 7.64 -3.37 -20.64
N VAL A 158 7.94 -2.85 -21.83
CA VAL A 158 7.13 -3.07 -23.04
C VAL A 158 7.14 -4.55 -23.44
N ASP A 159 8.32 -5.14 -23.58
CA ASP A 159 8.49 -6.53 -24.02
C ASP A 159 7.86 -7.51 -23.04
N LYS A 160 7.93 -7.24 -21.73
CA LYS A 160 7.28 -8.05 -20.71
C LYS A 160 5.77 -8.12 -20.96
N VAL A 161 5.12 -6.99 -21.22
CA VAL A 161 3.67 -6.95 -21.46
C VAL A 161 3.32 -7.63 -22.78
N ASN A 162 4.08 -7.35 -23.83
CA ASN A 162 3.88 -7.96 -25.14
C ASN A 162 4.02 -9.49 -25.08
N LYS A 163 5.03 -10.01 -24.38
CA LYS A 163 5.23 -11.46 -24.17
C LYS A 163 4.07 -12.10 -23.43
N VAL A 164 3.57 -11.46 -22.37
CA VAL A 164 2.42 -11.96 -21.63
C VAL A 164 1.20 -12.00 -22.55
N ARG A 165 0.89 -10.89 -23.26
CA ARG A 165 -0.24 -10.84 -24.19
C ARG A 165 -0.12 -11.85 -25.33
N SER A 166 1.06 -12.04 -25.91
CA SER A 166 1.27 -13.04 -26.97
C SER A 166 1.17 -14.48 -26.48
N SER A 167 1.42 -14.72 -25.19
CA SER A 167 1.26 -16.06 -24.58
C SER A 167 -0.19 -16.39 -24.25
N ILE A 168 -1.06 -15.39 -24.22
CA ILE A 168 -2.50 -15.56 -24.02
C ILE A 168 -3.11 -15.82 -25.39
N SER A 169 -3.51 -17.05 -25.67
CA SER A 169 -4.37 -17.37 -26.80
C SER A 169 -5.81 -17.17 -26.37
N PRO A 170 -6.52 -16.11 -26.81
CA PRO A 170 -7.94 -15.99 -26.55
C PRO A 170 -8.60 -17.16 -27.29
N SER A 171 -9.11 -18.15 -26.55
CA SER A 171 -9.81 -19.26 -27.18
C SER A 171 -11.01 -18.70 -27.94
N ALA A 172 -11.19 -19.08 -29.21
CA ALA A 172 -12.38 -18.74 -30.00
C ALA A 172 -13.69 -19.24 -29.36
N LEU A 173 -13.58 -20.09 -28.33
CA LEU A 173 -14.68 -20.63 -27.53
C LEU A 173 -14.94 -19.85 -26.23
N SER A 174 -14.52 -18.58 -26.11
CA SER A 174 -14.95 -17.76 -24.97
C SER A 174 -16.48 -17.68 -24.99
N LEU A 175 -17.14 -18.48 -24.15
CA LEU A 175 -18.59 -18.42 -23.94
C LEU A 175 -18.93 -16.97 -23.59
N PRO A 176 -19.76 -16.28 -24.39
CA PRO A 176 -20.21 -14.95 -24.03
C PRO A 176 -20.90 -15.07 -22.67
N LEU A 177 -20.31 -14.45 -21.64
CA LEU A 177 -21.05 -14.30 -20.39
C LEU A 177 -22.29 -13.47 -20.69
N PRO A 178 -23.46 -13.84 -20.14
CA PRO A 178 -24.64 -12.99 -20.25
C PRO A 178 -24.27 -11.63 -19.66
N THR A 179 -24.25 -10.60 -20.51
CA THR A 179 -24.03 -9.24 -20.04
C THR A 179 -25.21 -8.87 -19.16
N PRO A 180 -24.98 -8.41 -17.91
CA PRO A 180 -26.08 -8.02 -17.06
C PRO A 180 -26.78 -6.81 -17.71
N THR A 181 -28.10 -6.86 -17.88
CA THR A 181 -28.89 -5.70 -18.30
C THR A 181 -28.95 -4.71 -17.15
N ARG A 182 -27.98 -3.78 -17.09
CA ARG A 182 -27.94 -2.74 -16.06
C ARG A 182 -28.49 -1.42 -16.58
N PRO A 183 -29.21 -0.66 -15.75
CA PRO A 183 -29.56 0.71 -16.09
C PRO A 183 -28.32 1.58 -16.19
N ILE A 184 -28.44 2.70 -16.90
CA ILE A 184 -27.44 3.76 -16.87
C ILE A 184 -27.40 4.33 -15.46
N ILE A 185 -26.24 4.32 -14.82
CA ILE A 185 -26.02 4.86 -13.47
C ILE A 185 -25.28 6.20 -13.48
N LEU A 186 -24.58 6.52 -14.57
CA LEU A 186 -23.83 7.77 -14.71
C LEU A 186 -23.58 8.07 -16.19
N ASP A 187 -24.17 9.16 -16.68
CA ASP A 187 -24.07 9.64 -18.07
C ASP A 187 -23.09 10.81 -18.24
N SER A 188 -22.83 11.54 -17.16
CA SER A 188 -22.03 12.76 -17.13
C SER A 188 -21.43 13.01 -15.75
N PHE A 189 -20.29 13.70 -15.72
CA PHE A 189 -19.71 14.15 -14.45
C PHE A 189 -20.17 15.55 -14.11
N ALA A 190 -20.53 15.77 -12.85
CA ALA A 190 -20.93 17.08 -12.35
C ALA A 190 -19.71 18.01 -12.21
N PRO A 191 -19.80 19.30 -12.62
CA PRO A 191 -18.81 20.31 -12.29
C PRO A 191 -18.62 20.44 -10.78
N VAL A 192 -17.42 20.80 -10.36
CA VAL A 192 -17.09 21.04 -8.94
C VAL A 192 -16.96 22.52 -8.63
N SER A 193 -17.07 22.88 -7.35
CA SER A 193 -16.85 24.25 -6.88
C SER A 193 -15.41 24.48 -6.40
N LEU A 194 -14.96 25.75 -6.39
CA LEU A 194 -13.64 26.12 -5.88
C LEU A 194 -13.42 25.70 -4.41
N PRO A 195 -14.39 25.86 -3.48
CA PRO A 195 -14.23 25.41 -2.10
C PRO A 195 -14.04 23.89 -1.97
N GLU A 196 -14.79 23.10 -2.75
CA GLU A 196 -14.64 21.64 -2.77
C GLU A 196 -13.27 21.23 -3.31
N LEU A 197 -12.83 21.85 -4.40
CA LEU A 197 -11.53 21.61 -4.99
C LEU A 197 -10.40 21.99 -4.03
N THR A 198 -10.52 23.12 -3.33
CA THR A 198 -9.56 23.55 -2.30
C THR A 198 -9.44 22.55 -1.17
N LYS A 199 -10.58 22.07 -0.64
CA LYS A 199 -10.62 21.03 0.39
C LYS A 199 -9.95 19.74 -0.10
N LEU A 200 -10.21 19.36 -1.35
CA LEU A 200 -9.60 18.19 -1.97
C LEU A 200 -8.08 18.33 -2.06
N VAL A 201 -7.58 19.41 -2.67
CA VAL A 201 -6.14 19.67 -2.84
C VAL A 201 -5.42 19.67 -1.49
N ASN A 202 -5.99 20.29 -0.46
CA ASN A 202 -5.42 20.31 0.89
C ASN A 202 -5.30 18.91 1.50
N SER A 203 -6.30 18.05 1.30
CA SER A 203 -6.28 16.67 1.80
C SER A 203 -5.31 15.74 1.07
N MET A 204 -4.94 16.05 -0.18
CA MET A 204 -4.08 15.19 -0.99
C MET A 204 -2.64 15.16 -0.47
N LYS A 205 -1.96 14.01 -0.60
CA LYS A 205 -0.53 13.92 -0.29
C LYS A 205 0.29 14.57 -1.39
N THR A 206 1.39 15.22 -1.03
CA THR A 206 2.37 15.70 -2.01
C THR A 206 2.94 14.52 -2.79
N SER A 207 3.19 14.75 -4.08
CA SER A 207 3.78 13.77 -4.97
C SER A 207 4.87 14.42 -5.80
N ALA A 208 5.90 13.66 -6.13
CA ALA A 208 6.98 14.11 -6.99
C ALA A 208 6.80 13.49 -8.37
N CYS A 209 6.75 14.31 -9.42
CA CYS A 209 6.87 13.87 -10.80
C CYS A 209 7.90 14.77 -11.50
N PRO A 210 8.83 14.19 -12.29
CA PRO A 210 9.77 14.98 -13.09
C PRO A 210 9.13 15.90 -14.12
N LEU A 211 7.88 15.64 -14.53
CA LEU A 211 7.15 16.50 -15.48
C LEU A 211 6.51 17.73 -14.84
N HIS A 212 6.50 17.83 -13.50
CA HIS A 212 5.84 18.95 -12.81
C HIS A 212 6.49 20.28 -13.18
N ILE A 213 5.66 21.21 -13.67
CA ILE A 213 6.04 22.62 -13.77
C ILE A 213 6.15 23.21 -12.37
N LEU A 214 5.10 23.00 -11.56
CA LEU A 214 5.08 23.38 -10.15
C LEU A 214 5.26 22.13 -9.28
N PRO A 215 6.32 22.07 -8.46
CA PRO A 215 6.43 21.04 -7.43
C PRO A 215 5.20 21.05 -6.53
N SER A 216 4.69 19.88 -6.14
CA SER A 216 3.40 19.77 -5.45
C SER A 216 3.30 20.56 -4.13
N SER A 217 4.41 20.84 -3.46
CA SER A 217 4.45 21.73 -2.30
C SER A 217 4.15 23.18 -2.69
N LEU A 218 4.80 23.69 -3.75
CA LEU A 218 4.58 25.03 -4.29
C LEU A 218 3.16 25.17 -4.85
N PHE A 219 2.69 24.15 -5.57
CA PHE A 219 1.32 24.11 -6.10
C PHE A 219 0.28 24.27 -4.98
N LYS A 220 0.47 23.56 -3.86
CA LYS A 220 -0.42 23.67 -2.69
C LYS A 220 -0.35 25.03 -2.02
N SER A 221 0.85 25.59 -1.81
CA SER A 221 0.99 26.90 -1.17
C SER A 221 0.44 28.04 -2.02
N ALA A 222 0.53 27.94 -3.35
CA ALA A 222 0.01 28.93 -4.28
C ALA A 222 -1.45 28.69 -4.69
N PHE A 223 -2.11 27.66 -4.14
CA PHE A 223 -3.42 27.19 -4.61
C PHE A 223 -4.51 28.26 -4.53
N GLN A 224 -4.40 29.21 -3.60
CA GLN A 224 -5.34 30.33 -3.51
C GLN A 224 -5.35 31.18 -4.79
N SER A 225 -4.18 31.43 -5.40
CA SER A 225 -4.06 32.21 -6.64
C SER A 225 -4.32 31.38 -7.89
N ILE A 226 -3.80 30.15 -7.94
CA ILE A 226 -3.94 29.29 -9.14
C ILE A 226 -5.26 28.52 -9.19
N GLY A 227 -5.98 28.42 -8.07
CA GLY A 227 -7.17 27.60 -7.89
C GLY A 227 -8.27 27.84 -8.92
N PRO A 228 -8.61 29.09 -9.27
CA PRO A 228 -9.58 29.38 -10.32
C PRO A 228 -9.20 28.80 -11.68
N SER A 229 -7.94 28.93 -12.11
CA SER A 229 -7.49 28.36 -13.40
C SER A 229 -7.52 26.83 -13.38
N VAL A 230 -7.10 26.23 -12.27
CA VAL A 230 -7.19 24.77 -12.08
C VAL A 230 -8.65 24.32 -12.14
N LEU A 231 -9.56 25.06 -11.50
CA LEU A 231 -10.99 24.75 -11.52
C LEU A 231 -11.55 24.75 -12.96
N SER A 232 -11.21 25.75 -13.77
CA SER A 232 -11.65 25.82 -15.16
C SER A 232 -11.17 24.61 -15.97
N ILE A 233 -9.90 24.21 -15.83
CA ILE A 233 -9.35 23.01 -16.49
C ILE A 233 -10.12 21.75 -16.08
N ILE A 234 -10.35 21.58 -14.77
CA ILE A 234 -11.07 20.41 -14.23
C ILE A 234 -12.50 20.38 -14.77
N ASN A 235 -13.25 21.46 -14.63
CA ASN A 235 -14.66 21.50 -15.05
C ASN A 235 -14.81 21.39 -16.57
N ALA A 236 -13.92 22.01 -17.36
CA ALA A 236 -13.88 21.84 -18.80
C ALA A 236 -13.73 20.36 -19.17
N SER A 237 -12.78 19.65 -18.53
CA SER A 237 -12.56 18.22 -18.75
C SER A 237 -13.79 17.36 -18.39
N LEU A 238 -14.44 17.65 -17.25
CA LEU A 238 -15.62 16.89 -16.80
C LEU A 238 -16.80 17.07 -17.75
N VAL A 239 -17.05 18.29 -18.22
CA VAL A 239 -18.18 18.63 -19.09
C VAL A 239 -17.97 18.13 -20.51
N SER A 240 -16.76 18.27 -21.06
CA SER A 240 -16.46 17.86 -22.43
C SER A 240 -16.24 16.36 -22.61
N GLY A 241 -16.08 15.61 -21.52
CA GLY A 241 -15.70 14.19 -21.59
C GLY A 241 -14.27 14.00 -22.12
N GLN A 242 -13.38 15.00 -22.00
CA GLN A 242 -12.02 14.92 -22.54
C GLN A 242 -10.96 15.14 -21.46
N VAL A 243 -9.92 14.30 -21.47
CA VAL A 243 -8.75 14.45 -20.59
C VAL A 243 -7.65 15.20 -21.34
N PRO A 244 -7.07 16.28 -20.77
CA PRO A 244 -5.96 16.99 -21.41
C PRO A 244 -4.79 16.06 -21.76
N ALA A 245 -4.21 16.20 -22.95
CA ALA A 245 -3.08 15.42 -23.44
C ALA A 245 -1.87 15.48 -22.49
N TYR A 246 -1.61 16.64 -21.87
CA TYR A 246 -0.55 16.78 -20.86
C TYR A 246 -0.72 15.81 -19.67
N PHE A 247 -1.96 15.42 -19.33
CA PHE A 247 -2.26 14.49 -18.23
C PHE A 247 -2.12 13.01 -18.64
N LYS A 248 -2.05 12.73 -19.95
CA LYS A 248 -1.92 11.38 -20.50
C LYS A 248 -0.48 10.85 -20.55
N ASN A 249 0.49 11.68 -20.14
CA ASN A 249 1.91 11.37 -20.11
C ASN A 249 2.40 10.97 -18.72
N ALA A 250 2.98 9.78 -18.59
CA ALA A 250 3.54 9.28 -17.33
C ALA A 250 5.07 9.20 -17.36
N VAL A 251 5.69 9.40 -16.18
CA VAL A 251 7.11 9.05 -15.99
C VAL A 251 7.23 7.87 -15.05
N ILE A 252 7.71 6.75 -15.58
CA ILE A 252 7.92 5.52 -14.84
C ILE A 252 9.21 5.63 -14.03
N HIS A 253 9.09 5.32 -12.74
CA HIS A 253 10.20 5.14 -11.84
C HIS A 253 10.31 3.64 -11.47
N PRO A 254 11.37 2.93 -11.93
CA PRO A 254 11.60 1.55 -11.56
C PRO A 254 11.80 1.42 -10.05
N LEU A 255 10.89 0.73 -9.37
CA LEU A 255 10.95 0.50 -7.92
C LEU A 255 11.22 -0.97 -7.63
N LEU A 256 12.27 -1.28 -6.88
CA LEU A 256 12.59 -2.65 -6.50
C LEU A 256 11.45 -3.27 -5.68
N LYS A 257 10.96 -4.44 -6.10
CA LYS A 257 9.79 -5.13 -5.51
C LYS A 257 10.02 -5.48 -4.03
N LYS A 258 11.22 -5.93 -3.68
CA LYS A 258 11.63 -6.31 -2.32
C LYS A 258 13.13 -6.01 -2.14
N PRO A 259 13.59 -5.54 -0.97
CA PRO A 259 15.00 -5.24 -0.74
C PRO A 259 15.96 -6.43 -0.90
N SER A 260 15.44 -7.66 -0.78
CA SER A 260 16.21 -8.90 -0.89
C SER A 260 16.37 -9.42 -2.32
N LEU A 261 15.71 -8.78 -3.31
CA LEU A 261 15.81 -9.19 -4.71
C LEU A 261 17.04 -8.58 -5.36
N ASP A 262 17.56 -9.29 -6.35
CA ASP A 262 18.72 -8.86 -7.11
C ASP A 262 18.39 -7.59 -7.92
N PRO A 263 19.07 -6.45 -7.67
CA PRO A 263 18.85 -5.20 -8.39
C PRO A 263 19.46 -5.20 -9.81
N SER A 264 20.23 -6.23 -10.19
CA SER A 264 20.75 -6.38 -11.57
C SER A 264 19.69 -6.93 -12.53
N LEU A 265 18.65 -7.58 -12.01
CA LEU A 265 17.56 -8.17 -12.79
C LEU A 265 16.41 -7.17 -12.95
N HIS A 266 16.07 -6.80 -14.19
CA HIS A 266 14.94 -5.90 -14.50
C HIS A 266 13.58 -6.45 -13.99
N SER A 267 13.41 -7.77 -13.96
CA SER A 267 12.22 -8.45 -13.43
C SER A 267 11.98 -8.22 -11.93
N SER A 268 13.01 -7.78 -11.20
CA SER A 268 12.91 -7.39 -9.78
C SER A 268 12.21 -6.05 -9.57
N PHE A 269 11.95 -5.26 -10.62
CA PHE A 269 11.38 -3.90 -10.51
C PHE A 269 9.89 -3.83 -10.88
N ARG A 270 9.22 -2.83 -10.30
CA ARG A 270 7.84 -2.42 -10.65
C ARG A 270 7.88 -1.10 -11.43
N PRO A 271 7.05 -0.95 -12.47
CA PRO A 271 6.94 0.28 -13.24
C PRO A 271 6.01 1.31 -12.55
N ILE A 272 6.50 2.03 -11.53
CA ILE A 272 5.66 3.01 -10.82
C ILE A 272 5.50 4.29 -11.63
N SER A 273 4.29 4.56 -12.09
CA SER A 273 3.91 5.75 -12.85
C SER A 273 3.81 7.00 -11.96
N LYS A 274 4.63 8.01 -12.25
CA LYS A 274 4.55 9.35 -11.67
C LYS A 274 3.80 10.26 -12.64
N LEU A 275 2.61 10.71 -12.23
CA LEU A 275 1.73 11.58 -13.01
C LEU A 275 1.79 13.04 -12.52
N PRO A 276 1.43 14.02 -13.38
CA PRO A 276 1.25 15.41 -12.98
C PRO A 276 0.30 15.56 -11.78
N PHE A 277 0.58 16.50 -10.87
CA PHE A 277 -0.24 16.63 -9.65
C PHE A 277 -1.66 17.09 -9.97
N ILE A 278 -1.81 17.99 -10.95
CA ILE A 278 -3.10 18.42 -11.49
C ILE A 278 -3.90 17.28 -12.14
N SER A 279 -3.22 16.37 -12.86
CA SER A 279 -3.85 15.14 -13.38
C SER A 279 -4.41 14.28 -12.25
N LYS A 280 -3.68 14.12 -11.14
CA LYS A 280 -4.17 13.39 -9.96
C LYS A 280 -5.33 14.09 -9.27
N ILE A 281 -5.43 15.42 -9.34
CA ILE A 281 -6.59 16.16 -8.82
C ILE A 281 -7.82 15.81 -9.66
N LEU A 282 -7.72 15.87 -10.99
CA LEU A 282 -8.78 15.47 -11.91
C LEU A 282 -9.26 14.04 -11.68
N GLU A 283 -8.32 13.09 -11.68
CA GLU A 283 -8.65 11.68 -11.43
C GLU A 283 -9.35 11.48 -10.08
N LYS A 284 -9.00 12.27 -9.05
CA LYS A 284 -9.60 12.16 -7.72
C LYS A 284 -11.01 12.74 -7.67
N VAL A 285 -11.30 13.79 -8.44
CA VAL A 285 -12.65 14.32 -8.63
C VAL A 285 -13.53 13.27 -9.32
N VAL A 286 -13.07 12.72 -10.44
CA VAL A 286 -13.75 11.65 -11.18
C VAL A 286 -13.98 10.42 -10.30
N ALA A 287 -12.94 9.95 -9.60
CA ALA A 287 -13.05 8.80 -8.71
C ALA A 287 -14.07 9.01 -7.59
N LYS A 288 -14.20 10.24 -7.05
CA LYS A 288 -15.17 10.52 -5.98
C LYS A 288 -16.61 10.39 -6.51
N GLN A 289 -16.89 10.92 -7.71
CA GLN A 289 -18.22 10.84 -8.32
C GLN A 289 -18.54 9.41 -8.76
N LEU A 290 -17.60 8.73 -9.42
CA LEU A 290 -17.78 7.34 -9.84
C LEU A 290 -18.00 6.42 -8.63
N THR A 291 -17.18 6.51 -7.57
CA THR A 291 -17.38 5.68 -6.36
C THR A 291 -18.73 5.94 -5.71
N ALA A 292 -19.23 7.18 -5.68
CA ALA A 292 -20.55 7.48 -5.14
C ALA A 292 -21.66 6.76 -5.93
N ALA A 293 -21.63 6.83 -7.27
CA ALA A 293 -22.60 6.12 -8.11
C ALA A 293 -22.49 4.59 -7.95
N LEU A 294 -21.27 4.04 -7.88
CA LEU A 294 -21.04 2.61 -7.69
C LEU A 294 -21.58 2.10 -6.34
N ASP A 295 -21.42 2.90 -5.27
CA ASP A 295 -21.91 2.57 -3.94
C ASP A 295 -23.45 2.67 -3.87
N GLU A 296 -24.05 3.72 -4.45
CA GLU A 296 -25.51 3.91 -4.51
C GLU A 296 -26.22 2.75 -5.21
N HIS A 297 -25.65 2.25 -6.30
CA HIS A 297 -26.22 1.16 -7.09
C HIS A 297 -25.68 -0.24 -6.72
N ASN A 298 -24.90 -0.37 -5.64
CA ASN A 298 -24.33 -1.63 -5.16
C ASN A 298 -23.60 -2.44 -6.25
N ILE A 299 -22.77 -1.76 -7.05
CA ILE A 299 -22.13 -2.36 -8.23
C ILE A 299 -21.03 -3.36 -7.86
N TYR A 300 -20.30 -3.10 -6.77
CA TYR A 300 -19.18 -3.92 -6.32
C TYR A 300 -19.63 -5.29 -5.80
N ASP A 301 -18.84 -6.33 -6.10
CA ASP A 301 -19.00 -7.63 -5.45
C ASP A 301 -18.77 -7.58 -3.93
N SER A 302 -19.60 -8.31 -3.19
CA SER A 302 -19.58 -8.36 -1.73
C SER A 302 -18.26 -8.88 -1.17
N PHE A 303 -17.58 -9.80 -1.86
CA PHE A 303 -16.34 -10.45 -1.42
C PHE A 303 -15.08 -9.83 -2.04
N GLN A 304 -15.19 -8.71 -2.76
CA GLN A 304 -14.05 -7.86 -3.10
C GLN A 304 -13.72 -6.90 -1.96
N SER A 305 -12.51 -6.99 -1.44
CA SER A 305 -12.03 -6.17 -0.30
C SER A 305 -10.87 -5.24 -0.64
N GLY A 306 -10.21 -5.44 -1.79
CA GLY A 306 -9.13 -4.56 -2.25
C GLY A 306 -9.67 -3.19 -2.63
N PHE A 307 -8.94 -2.13 -2.25
CA PHE A 307 -9.23 -0.72 -2.57
C PHE A 307 -10.63 -0.20 -2.20
N ARG A 308 -11.39 -0.90 -1.35
CA ARG A 308 -12.72 -0.47 -0.91
C ARG A 308 -12.67 0.19 0.47
N ARG A 309 -13.55 1.16 0.69
CA ARG A 309 -13.73 1.79 2.00
C ARG A 309 -14.28 0.75 2.98
N ALA A 310 -13.87 0.84 4.24
CA ALA A 310 -14.26 -0.07 5.33
C ALA A 310 -13.81 -1.54 5.18
N HIS A 311 -13.17 -1.91 4.07
CA HIS A 311 -12.58 -3.23 3.85
C HIS A 311 -11.07 -3.20 4.13
N SER A 312 -10.50 -4.33 4.54
CA SER A 312 -9.06 -4.47 4.75
C SER A 312 -8.60 -5.91 4.52
N THR A 313 -7.29 -6.13 4.51
CA THR A 313 -6.72 -7.49 4.55
C THR A 313 -7.20 -8.23 5.81
N GLU A 314 -7.34 -7.53 6.94
CA GLU A 314 -7.81 -8.08 8.21
C GLU A 314 -9.27 -8.57 8.11
N THR A 315 -10.19 -7.82 7.48
CA THR A 315 -11.58 -8.28 7.32
C THR A 315 -11.68 -9.46 6.35
N ALA A 316 -10.94 -9.42 5.23
CA ALA A 316 -10.92 -10.52 4.27
C ALA A 316 -10.39 -11.82 4.90
N LEU A 317 -9.25 -11.75 5.58
CA LEU A 317 -8.66 -12.91 6.25
C LEU A 317 -9.53 -13.43 7.38
N LEU A 318 -10.22 -12.55 8.13
CA LEU A 318 -11.15 -12.98 9.17
C LEU A 318 -12.26 -13.85 8.59
N ARG A 319 -12.88 -13.43 7.49
CA ARG A 319 -13.94 -14.21 6.84
C ARG A 319 -13.43 -15.58 6.40
N VAL A 320 -12.31 -15.63 5.67
CA VAL A 320 -11.73 -16.88 5.20
C VAL A 320 -11.32 -17.79 6.37
N SER A 321 -10.66 -17.24 7.39
CA SER A 321 -10.23 -18.02 8.56
C SER A 321 -11.41 -18.57 9.37
N ASN A 322 -12.47 -17.78 9.55
CA ASN A 322 -13.68 -18.21 10.22
C ASN A 322 -14.30 -19.41 9.52
N ASP A 323 -14.45 -19.32 8.20
CA ASP A 323 -15.10 -20.38 7.42
C ASP A 323 -14.25 -21.67 7.46
N LEU A 324 -12.93 -21.57 7.32
CA LEU A 324 -12.03 -22.72 7.42
C LEU A 324 -12.04 -23.36 8.82
N LEU A 325 -11.99 -22.55 9.88
CA LEU A 325 -12.01 -23.04 11.27
C LEU A 325 -13.35 -23.69 11.61
N THR A 326 -14.47 -23.11 11.19
CA THR A 326 -15.81 -23.64 11.45
C THR A 326 -16.01 -25.02 10.83
N HIS A 327 -15.49 -25.23 9.61
CA HIS A 327 -15.51 -26.54 8.95
C HIS A 327 -14.52 -27.51 9.59
N SER A 328 -13.35 -27.05 10.02
CA SER A 328 -12.39 -27.88 10.76
C SER A 328 -13.01 -28.40 12.07
N ASP A 329 -13.73 -27.55 12.81
CA ASP A 329 -14.42 -27.94 14.05
C ASP A 329 -15.55 -28.95 13.79
N ALA A 330 -16.18 -28.89 12.60
CA ALA A 330 -17.16 -29.88 12.15
C ALA A 330 -16.55 -31.21 11.68
N GLY A 331 -15.22 -31.33 11.64
CA GLY A 331 -14.50 -32.51 11.15
C GLY A 331 -14.42 -32.61 9.62
N ASP A 332 -14.74 -31.54 8.90
CA ASP A 332 -14.67 -31.47 7.45
C ASP A 332 -13.24 -31.20 6.94
N CYS A 333 -13.01 -31.55 5.69
CA CYS A 333 -11.78 -31.19 4.97
C CYS A 333 -12.01 -29.87 4.22
N SER A 334 -11.00 -29.01 4.17
CA SER A 334 -11.01 -27.79 3.37
C SER A 334 -9.75 -27.66 2.52
N VAL A 335 -9.91 -27.13 1.30
CA VAL A 335 -8.80 -26.78 0.41
C VAL A 335 -8.87 -25.29 0.11
N LEU A 336 -7.80 -24.56 0.42
CA LEU A 336 -7.62 -23.14 0.11
C LEU A 336 -6.64 -23.00 -1.05
N VAL A 337 -7.05 -22.33 -2.12
CA VAL A 337 -6.25 -22.03 -3.31
C VAL A 337 -6.01 -20.52 -3.38
N LEU A 338 -4.75 -20.12 -3.40
CA LEU A 338 -4.31 -18.75 -3.58
C LEU A 338 -3.81 -18.58 -5.02
N LEU A 339 -4.46 -17.72 -5.78
CA LEU A 339 -4.14 -17.42 -7.16
C LEU A 339 -3.59 -15.99 -7.27
N ASP A 340 -2.53 -15.82 -8.05
CA ASP A 340 -1.89 -14.53 -8.36
C ASP A 340 -1.93 -14.30 -9.88
N LEU A 341 -2.00 -13.03 -10.30
CA LEU A 341 -2.04 -12.65 -11.71
C LEU A 341 -0.68 -12.15 -12.20
N THR A 342 -0.30 -12.58 -13.40
CA THR A 342 0.92 -12.09 -14.04
C THR A 342 0.67 -10.70 -14.65
N ALA A 343 1.34 -9.69 -14.09
CA ALA A 343 1.32 -8.32 -14.62
C ALA A 343 -0.09 -7.71 -14.78
N ALA A 344 -1.00 -8.03 -13.85
CA ALA A 344 -2.44 -7.77 -13.95
C ALA A 344 -2.82 -6.35 -14.44
N PHE A 345 -2.24 -5.32 -13.81
CA PHE A 345 -2.51 -3.93 -14.19
C PHE A 345 -1.97 -3.55 -15.56
N ASP A 346 -0.87 -4.17 -15.99
CA ASP A 346 -0.17 -3.85 -17.23
C ASP A 346 -0.85 -4.49 -18.45
N THR A 347 -1.66 -5.55 -18.27
CA THR A 347 -2.27 -6.31 -19.37
C THR A 347 -3.72 -5.96 -19.66
N VAL A 348 -4.36 -5.13 -18.83
CA VAL A 348 -5.76 -4.68 -18.99
C VAL A 348 -6.00 -4.18 -20.40
N ASP A 349 -6.96 -4.76 -21.10
CA ASP A 349 -7.33 -4.31 -22.43
C ASP A 349 -8.25 -3.10 -22.36
N HIS A 350 -7.90 -2.03 -23.09
CA HIS A 350 -8.65 -0.77 -23.02
C HIS A 350 -10.04 -0.88 -23.64
N HIS A 351 -10.18 -1.63 -24.73
CA HIS A 351 -11.46 -1.81 -25.40
C HIS A 351 -12.42 -2.58 -24.48
N LEU A 352 -11.96 -3.73 -23.97
CA LEU A 352 -12.76 -4.55 -23.05
C LEU A 352 -13.06 -3.82 -21.73
N LEU A 353 -12.17 -2.97 -21.25
CA LEU A 353 -12.45 -2.12 -20.09
C LEU A 353 -13.58 -1.13 -20.38
N LEU A 354 -13.58 -0.47 -21.53
CA LEU A 354 -14.65 0.46 -21.92
C LEU A 354 -15.99 -0.27 -22.11
N GLU A 355 -15.99 -1.47 -22.69
CA GLU A 355 -17.19 -2.31 -22.77
C GLU A 355 -17.72 -2.68 -21.38
N ARG A 356 -16.84 -3.02 -20.43
CA ARG A 356 -17.24 -3.31 -19.03
C ARG A 356 -17.80 -2.07 -18.33
N LEU A 357 -17.20 -0.91 -18.54
CA LEU A 357 -17.72 0.34 -18.01
C LEU A 357 -19.12 0.66 -18.57
N ARG A 358 -19.36 0.36 -19.85
CA ARG A 358 -20.68 0.51 -20.46
C ARG A 358 -21.68 -0.53 -19.94
N ASP A 359 -21.37 -1.81 -20.10
CA ASP A 359 -22.35 -2.90 -19.99
C ASP A 359 -22.45 -3.47 -18.56
N TRP A 360 -21.35 -3.54 -17.82
CA TRP A 360 -21.30 -4.12 -16.46
C TRP A 360 -21.45 -3.09 -15.35
N VAL A 361 -21.13 -1.83 -15.64
CA VAL A 361 -21.24 -0.73 -14.68
C VAL A 361 -22.46 0.13 -14.97
N GLY A 362 -22.76 0.40 -16.25
CA GLY A 362 -23.84 1.30 -16.66
C GLY A 362 -23.38 2.73 -16.90
N LEU A 363 -22.15 2.94 -17.37
CA LEU A 363 -21.68 4.27 -17.79
C LEU A 363 -22.12 4.58 -19.23
N SER A 364 -22.49 5.83 -19.48
CA SER A 364 -22.85 6.30 -20.82
C SER A 364 -22.40 7.76 -21.03
N GLY A 365 -22.75 8.33 -22.19
CA GLY A 365 -22.54 9.75 -22.51
C GLY A 365 -21.11 10.25 -22.30
N SER A 366 -21.02 11.52 -21.89
CA SER A 366 -19.75 12.21 -21.61
C SER A 366 -18.91 11.51 -20.53
N ALA A 367 -19.52 10.78 -19.59
CA ALA A 367 -18.77 10.04 -18.57
C ALA A 367 -17.99 8.86 -19.17
N LEU A 368 -18.60 8.12 -20.10
CA LEU A 368 -17.91 7.04 -20.82
C LEU A 368 -16.87 7.59 -21.80
N GLU A 369 -17.19 8.69 -22.49
CA GLU A 369 -16.25 9.41 -23.37
C GLU A 369 -15.01 9.89 -22.60
N TRP A 370 -15.19 10.36 -21.36
CA TRP A 370 -14.08 10.74 -20.48
C TRP A 370 -13.13 9.58 -20.21
N PHE A 371 -13.64 8.37 -19.95
CA PHE A 371 -12.79 7.20 -19.77
C PHE A 371 -12.14 6.75 -21.07
N SER A 372 -12.83 6.88 -22.21
CA SER A 372 -12.25 6.65 -23.53
C SER A 372 -11.05 7.58 -23.77
N SER A 373 -11.24 8.88 -23.52
CA SER A 373 -10.18 9.90 -23.59
C SER A 373 -9.06 9.67 -22.57
N TYR A 374 -9.39 9.21 -21.36
CA TYR A 374 -8.41 8.91 -20.32
C TYR A 374 -7.45 7.77 -20.71
N LEU A 375 -7.96 6.75 -21.42
CA LEU A 375 -7.21 5.56 -21.82
C LEU A 375 -6.50 5.72 -23.17
N SER A 376 -7.07 6.51 -24.09
CA SER A 376 -6.51 6.71 -25.42
C SER A 376 -5.24 7.57 -25.42
N GLU A 377 -4.35 7.34 -26.40
CA GLU A 377 -3.18 8.17 -26.69
C GLU A 377 -2.26 8.44 -25.48
N ARG A 378 -2.27 7.51 -24.51
CA ARG A 378 -1.38 7.59 -23.36
C ARG A 378 0.04 7.26 -23.77
N SER A 379 0.99 7.89 -23.09
CA SER A 379 2.41 7.60 -23.29
C SER A 379 3.17 7.55 -21.97
N PHE A 380 4.32 6.89 -21.98
CA PHE A 380 5.23 6.91 -20.85
C PHE A 380 6.70 6.91 -21.27
N SER A 381 7.55 7.36 -20.34
CA SER A 381 9.01 7.25 -20.42
C SER A 381 9.55 6.79 -19.07
N VAL A 382 10.73 6.16 -19.05
CA VAL A 382 11.41 5.76 -17.81
C VAL A 382 12.40 6.86 -17.41
N ALA A 383 12.37 7.29 -16.15
CA ALA A 383 13.34 8.27 -15.65
C ALA A 383 13.84 7.97 -14.23
N VAL A 384 15.16 8.05 -14.07
CA VAL A 384 15.84 7.93 -12.78
C VAL A 384 16.94 8.98 -12.66
N SER A 385 16.90 9.74 -11.56
CA SER A 385 17.79 10.88 -11.32
C SER A 385 17.75 11.88 -12.48
N LYS A 386 18.84 12.01 -13.23
CA LYS A 386 18.97 12.94 -14.37
C LYS A 386 18.80 12.27 -15.74
N PHE A 387 18.63 10.95 -15.76
CA PHE A 387 18.52 10.18 -16.99
C PHE A 387 17.06 9.88 -17.29
N ARG A 388 16.71 9.96 -18.58
CA ARG A 388 15.35 9.74 -19.08
C ARG A 388 15.43 9.05 -20.44
N SER A 389 14.60 8.05 -20.65
CA SER A 389 14.45 7.35 -21.93
C SER A 389 13.63 8.18 -22.93
N SER A 390 13.57 7.66 -24.15
CA SER A 390 12.54 7.93 -25.13
C SER A 390 11.13 7.70 -24.56
N THR A 391 10.14 8.26 -25.24
CA THR A 391 8.72 8.11 -24.88
C THR A 391 8.08 7.08 -25.80
N THR A 392 7.23 6.22 -25.24
CA THR A 392 6.48 5.20 -25.99
C THR A 392 5.00 5.24 -25.61
N SER A 393 4.14 4.76 -26.51
CA SER A 393 2.70 4.69 -26.29
C SER A 393 2.34 3.56 -25.30
N LEU A 394 1.37 3.83 -24.43
CA LEU A 394 0.78 2.84 -23.53
C LEU A 394 -0.49 2.28 -24.17
N THR A 395 -0.35 1.21 -24.94
CA THR A 395 -1.45 0.59 -25.70
C THR A 395 -2.36 -0.31 -24.85
N HIS A 396 -1.87 -0.76 -23.70
CA HIS A 396 -2.61 -1.62 -22.77
C HIS A 396 -2.22 -1.28 -21.33
N GLY A 397 -3.06 -1.71 -20.41
CA GLY A 397 -2.86 -1.54 -18.97
C GLY A 397 -3.36 -0.20 -18.44
N VAL A 398 -3.45 -0.12 -17.13
CA VAL A 398 -3.74 1.13 -16.41
C VAL A 398 -2.53 1.56 -15.58
N PRO A 399 -2.18 2.86 -15.50
CA PRO A 399 -0.92 3.28 -14.91
C PRO A 399 -0.79 2.91 -13.42
N GLN A 400 0.24 2.14 -13.06
CA GLN A 400 0.50 1.75 -11.66
C GLN A 400 0.99 2.96 -10.83
N GLY A 401 0.09 3.62 -10.11
CA GLY A 401 0.37 4.86 -9.37
C GLY A 401 -0.57 6.03 -9.72
N SER A 402 -1.47 5.80 -10.68
CA SER A 402 -2.69 6.60 -10.89
C SER A 402 -3.68 6.45 -9.73
N VAL A 403 -4.60 7.39 -9.62
CA VAL A 403 -5.71 7.34 -8.65
C VAL A 403 -6.80 6.38 -9.15
N LEU A 404 -7.10 6.40 -10.44
CA LEU A 404 -8.15 5.58 -11.05
C LEU A 404 -7.74 4.15 -11.35
N GLY A 405 -6.46 3.86 -11.56
CA GLY A 405 -5.99 2.52 -11.95
C GLY A 405 -6.52 1.38 -11.07
N PRO A 406 -6.40 1.47 -9.72
CA PRO A 406 -6.99 0.49 -8.81
C PRO A 406 -8.50 0.29 -9.01
N LEU A 407 -9.27 1.38 -9.14
CA LEU A 407 -10.72 1.32 -9.31
C LEU A 407 -11.10 0.69 -10.65
N LEU A 408 -10.45 1.11 -11.74
CA LEU A 408 -10.69 0.56 -13.07
C LEU A 408 -10.36 -0.93 -13.14
N PHE A 409 -9.31 -1.38 -12.46
CA PHE A 409 -8.97 -2.79 -12.37
C PHE A 409 -10.05 -3.60 -11.62
N LEU A 410 -10.62 -3.06 -10.54
CA LEU A 410 -11.74 -3.73 -9.85
C LEU A 410 -12.95 -3.90 -10.77
N LEU A 411 -13.30 -2.85 -11.52
CA LEU A 411 -14.43 -2.87 -12.47
C LEU A 411 -14.15 -3.83 -13.64
N TYR A 412 -12.89 -3.93 -14.06
CA TYR A 412 -12.47 -4.93 -15.04
C TYR A 412 -12.76 -6.35 -14.56
N LEU A 413 -12.65 -6.65 -13.26
CA LEU A 413 -12.88 -7.98 -12.70
C LEU A 413 -14.35 -8.31 -12.38
N LEU A 414 -15.33 -7.42 -12.63
CA LEU A 414 -16.75 -7.69 -12.36
C LEU A 414 -17.27 -9.00 -13.00
N PRO A 415 -16.93 -9.34 -14.26
CA PRO A 415 -17.41 -10.58 -14.85
C PRO A 415 -16.85 -11.84 -14.17
N LEU A 416 -15.58 -11.80 -13.72
CA LEU A 416 -14.99 -12.90 -12.95
C LEU A 416 -15.76 -13.15 -11.65
N GLN A 417 -16.17 -12.08 -10.97
CA GLN A 417 -16.95 -12.18 -9.73
C GLN A 417 -18.28 -12.88 -9.99
N HIS A 418 -18.93 -12.58 -11.13
CA HIS A 418 -20.14 -13.28 -11.54
C HIS A 418 -19.90 -14.78 -11.78
N ILE A 419 -18.80 -15.15 -12.46
CA ILE A 419 -18.42 -16.56 -12.65
C ILE A 419 -18.26 -17.24 -11.30
N LEU A 420 -17.46 -16.66 -10.40
CA LEU A 420 -17.19 -17.23 -9.08
C LEU A 420 -18.48 -17.44 -8.29
N SER A 421 -19.39 -16.47 -8.30
CA SER A 421 -20.68 -16.56 -7.62
C SER A 421 -21.62 -17.65 -8.14
N SER A 422 -21.41 -18.13 -9.38
CA SER A 422 -22.22 -19.20 -9.99
C SER A 422 -21.88 -20.60 -9.47
N PHE A 423 -20.65 -20.81 -8.95
CA PHE A 423 -20.19 -22.09 -8.42
C PHE A 423 -20.68 -22.34 -6.99
N LYS A 424 -21.91 -22.83 -6.84
CA LYS A 424 -22.48 -23.22 -5.54
C LYS A 424 -21.63 -24.33 -4.89
N GLY A 425 -20.94 -23.99 -3.80
CA GLY A 425 -20.06 -24.91 -3.06
C GLY A 425 -18.59 -24.45 -3.02
N ILE A 426 -18.21 -23.47 -3.84
CA ILE A 426 -16.92 -22.79 -3.75
C ILE A 426 -17.15 -21.41 -3.15
N SER A 427 -16.43 -21.12 -2.08
CA SER A 427 -16.36 -19.78 -1.53
C SER A 427 -15.13 -19.08 -2.07
N TYR A 428 -15.19 -17.76 -2.17
CA TYR A 428 -14.08 -16.97 -2.66
C TYR A 428 -13.93 -15.67 -1.88
N HIS A 429 -12.73 -15.08 -1.96
CA HIS A 429 -12.47 -13.74 -1.47
C HIS A 429 -11.45 -13.07 -2.37
N LEU A 430 -11.72 -11.84 -2.77
CA LEU A 430 -10.84 -11.06 -3.64
C LEU A 430 -10.20 -9.91 -2.86
N TYR A 431 -8.93 -9.67 -3.12
CA TYR A 431 -8.24 -8.47 -2.67
C TYR A 431 -7.42 -7.92 -3.82
N ALA A 432 -8.01 -6.99 -4.57
CA ALA A 432 -7.41 -6.51 -5.82
C ALA A 432 -7.18 -7.67 -6.80
N ASP A 433 -5.92 -7.94 -7.16
CA ASP A 433 -5.48 -9.04 -8.03
C ASP A 433 -5.27 -10.37 -7.31
N ASP A 434 -5.19 -10.38 -5.97
CA ASP A 434 -5.12 -11.60 -5.17
C ASP A 434 -6.49 -12.28 -5.12
N ILE A 435 -6.61 -13.51 -5.64
CA ILE A 435 -7.84 -14.29 -5.67
C ILE A 435 -7.68 -15.49 -4.73
N GLN A 436 -8.63 -15.67 -3.82
CA GLN A 436 -8.67 -16.80 -2.89
C GLN A 436 -9.91 -17.62 -3.18
N LEU A 437 -9.75 -18.92 -3.42
CA LEU A 437 -10.85 -19.86 -3.55
C LEU A 437 -10.74 -20.89 -2.43
N TYR A 438 -11.84 -21.27 -1.82
CA TYR A 438 -11.84 -22.34 -0.84
C TYR A 438 -13.10 -23.17 -0.92
N ILE A 439 -12.91 -24.47 -0.77
CA ILE A 439 -13.98 -25.46 -0.79
C ILE A 439 -13.84 -26.33 0.46
N SER A 440 -14.97 -26.57 1.12
CA SER A 440 -15.07 -27.41 2.31
C SER A 440 -16.05 -28.55 2.06
N PHE A 441 -15.73 -29.74 2.53
CA PHE A 441 -16.47 -30.96 2.23
C PHE A 441 -16.21 -32.05 3.27
N LYS A 442 -17.18 -32.95 3.44
CA LYS A 442 -17.02 -34.10 4.34
C LYS A 442 -15.98 -35.08 3.79
N PRO A 443 -15.29 -35.87 4.64
CA PRO A 443 -14.28 -36.84 4.19
C PRO A 443 -14.71 -37.85 3.11
N HIS A 444 -16.00 -38.14 2.99
CA HIS A 444 -16.55 -39.05 1.98
C HIS A 444 -16.97 -38.35 0.67
N GLU A 445 -16.94 -37.01 0.63
CA GLU A 445 -17.37 -36.19 -0.51
C GLU A 445 -16.19 -35.64 -1.32
N MET A 446 -15.07 -36.39 -1.39
CA MET A 446 -13.84 -35.97 -2.11
C MET A 446 -14.10 -35.61 -3.58
N SER A 447 -15.14 -36.17 -4.19
CA SER A 447 -15.58 -35.85 -5.56
C SER A 447 -15.92 -34.37 -5.76
N LYS A 448 -16.26 -33.63 -4.69
CA LYS A 448 -16.46 -32.17 -4.75
C LYS A 448 -15.22 -31.41 -5.23
N LEU A 449 -14.03 -31.99 -5.12
CA LEU A 449 -12.81 -31.38 -5.68
C LEU A 449 -12.86 -31.25 -7.21
N GLN A 450 -13.69 -32.04 -7.91
CA GLN A 450 -13.91 -31.82 -9.34
C GLN A 450 -14.58 -30.47 -9.63
N LEU A 451 -15.44 -29.98 -8.72
CA LEU A 451 -16.03 -28.65 -8.84
C LEU A 451 -14.95 -27.56 -8.82
N LEU A 452 -13.91 -27.73 -8.00
CA LEU A 452 -12.77 -26.83 -7.94
C LEU A 452 -12.00 -26.81 -9.26
N HIS A 453 -11.78 -27.97 -9.89
CA HIS A 453 -11.17 -28.04 -11.22
C HIS A 453 -12.02 -27.30 -12.28
N THR A 454 -13.31 -27.60 -12.36
CA THR A 454 -14.22 -26.94 -13.32
C THR A 454 -14.28 -25.42 -13.11
N CYS A 455 -14.25 -24.97 -11.85
CA CYS A 455 -14.20 -23.55 -11.51
C CYS A 455 -12.89 -22.91 -11.98
N LEU A 456 -11.74 -23.53 -11.68
CA LEU A 456 -10.43 -23.05 -12.13
C LEU A 456 -10.32 -23.00 -13.66
N ASP A 457 -10.86 -24.00 -14.36
CA ASP A 457 -10.88 -24.01 -15.83
C ASP A 457 -11.75 -22.88 -16.38
N SER A 458 -12.92 -22.63 -15.78
CA SER A 458 -13.80 -21.51 -16.17
C SER A 458 -13.12 -20.15 -15.93
N ILE A 459 -12.40 -20.01 -14.81
CA ILE A 459 -11.60 -18.83 -14.51
C ILE A 459 -10.48 -18.66 -15.55
N LYS A 460 -9.73 -19.72 -15.85
CA LYS A 460 -8.64 -19.70 -16.84
C LYS A 460 -9.13 -19.29 -18.22
N THR A 461 -10.23 -19.90 -18.68
CA THR A 461 -10.85 -19.58 -19.97
C THR A 461 -11.31 -18.12 -20.02
N TRP A 462 -11.99 -17.63 -18.98
CA TRP A 462 -12.42 -16.24 -18.92
C TRP A 462 -11.25 -15.25 -18.86
N MET A 463 -10.22 -15.57 -18.07
CA MET A 463 -9.02 -14.75 -17.96
C MET A 463 -8.31 -14.63 -19.31
N ALA A 464 -8.17 -15.74 -20.04
CA ALA A 464 -7.57 -15.73 -21.38
C ALA A 464 -8.37 -14.83 -22.34
N GLY A 465 -9.70 -14.93 -22.36
CA GLY A 465 -10.56 -14.01 -23.14
C GLY A 465 -10.51 -12.56 -22.66
N SER A 466 -10.02 -12.31 -21.45
CA SER A 466 -9.86 -10.99 -20.85
C SER A 466 -8.43 -10.48 -20.86
N PHE A 467 -7.51 -11.11 -21.61
CA PHE A 467 -6.08 -10.77 -21.61
C PHE A 467 -5.45 -10.72 -20.21
N LEU A 468 -5.92 -11.59 -19.31
CA LEU A 468 -5.35 -11.85 -17.99
C LEU A 468 -4.75 -13.25 -17.97
N GLN A 469 -3.73 -13.45 -17.13
CA GLN A 469 -3.05 -14.73 -17.01
C GLN A 469 -2.75 -15.04 -15.55
N LEU A 470 -3.10 -16.24 -15.12
CA LEU A 470 -2.70 -16.77 -13.82
C LEU A 470 -1.19 -17.00 -13.77
N ASN A 471 -0.60 -16.70 -12.61
CA ASN A 471 0.79 -16.97 -12.34
C ASN A 471 0.93 -18.35 -11.68
N GLU A 472 1.12 -19.38 -12.49
CA GLU A 472 1.20 -20.77 -12.00
C GLU A 472 2.34 -20.99 -10.97
N ASP A 473 3.47 -20.28 -11.13
CA ASP A 473 4.61 -20.38 -10.20
C ASP A 473 4.29 -19.83 -8.79
N LYS A 474 3.33 -18.90 -8.70
CA LYS A 474 2.88 -18.31 -7.45
C LYS A 474 1.57 -18.90 -6.93
N THR A 475 0.92 -19.76 -7.69
CA THR A 475 -0.25 -20.49 -7.21
C THR A 475 0.16 -21.37 -6.03
N GLU A 476 -0.47 -21.15 -4.88
CA GLU A 476 -0.22 -21.90 -3.65
C GLU A 476 -1.51 -22.54 -3.14
N ILE A 477 -1.44 -23.80 -2.71
CA ILE A 477 -2.58 -24.53 -2.14
C ILE A 477 -2.26 -24.95 -0.71
N LEU A 478 -3.23 -24.74 0.19
CA LEU A 478 -3.20 -25.22 1.56
C LEU A 478 -4.35 -26.21 1.79
N ILE A 479 -4.00 -27.41 2.25
CA ILE A 479 -4.98 -28.44 2.64
C ILE A 479 -5.17 -28.35 4.16
N CYS A 480 -6.38 -28.02 4.60
CA CYS A 480 -6.77 -28.01 6.01
C CYS A 480 -7.64 -29.24 6.25
N ALA A 481 -7.03 -30.32 6.73
CA ALA A 481 -7.71 -31.60 6.99
C ALA A 481 -6.98 -32.37 8.10
N PRO A 482 -7.65 -33.32 8.76
CA PRO A 482 -6.96 -34.25 9.68
C PRO A 482 -5.78 -34.95 8.98
N ASP A 483 -4.65 -35.11 9.67
CA ASP A 483 -3.40 -35.63 9.10
C ASP A 483 -3.58 -36.95 8.31
N LYS A 484 -4.47 -37.83 8.80
CA LYS A 484 -4.78 -39.12 8.16
C LYS A 484 -5.48 -38.98 6.80
N LEU A 485 -6.14 -37.86 6.54
CA LEU A 485 -6.89 -37.58 5.33
C LEU A 485 -6.12 -36.71 4.34
N VAL A 486 -5.08 -35.98 4.78
CA VAL A 486 -4.27 -35.10 3.90
C VAL A 486 -3.74 -35.83 2.66
N PRO A 487 -3.17 -37.05 2.73
CA PRO A 487 -2.72 -37.76 1.54
C PRO A 487 -3.86 -38.04 0.55
N LYS A 488 -5.02 -38.47 1.04
CA LYS A 488 -6.19 -38.76 0.18
C LYS A 488 -6.74 -37.51 -0.50
N VAL A 489 -6.80 -36.38 0.21
CA VAL A 489 -7.20 -35.08 -0.36
C VAL A 489 -6.19 -34.66 -1.42
N ARG A 490 -4.90 -34.80 -1.12
CA ARG A 490 -3.82 -34.47 -2.06
C ARG A 490 -3.89 -35.29 -3.34
N ASP A 491 -4.11 -36.60 -3.23
CA ASP A 491 -4.25 -37.49 -4.39
C ASP A 491 -5.47 -37.09 -5.24
N SER A 492 -6.58 -36.73 -4.59
CA SER A 492 -7.82 -36.30 -5.25
C SER A 492 -7.72 -34.93 -5.94
N LEU A 493 -6.72 -34.11 -5.60
CA LEU A 493 -6.43 -32.84 -6.29
C LEU A 493 -5.71 -33.02 -7.64
N GLY A 494 -5.23 -34.23 -7.94
CA GLY A 494 -4.58 -34.54 -9.21
C GLY A 494 -3.43 -33.58 -9.54
N GLN A 495 -3.52 -32.88 -10.68
CA GLN A 495 -2.48 -31.94 -11.14
C GLN A 495 -2.24 -30.76 -10.17
N LEU A 496 -3.25 -30.35 -9.40
CA LEU A 496 -3.14 -29.26 -8.43
C LEU A 496 -2.29 -29.63 -7.21
N ALA A 497 -2.08 -30.93 -6.95
CA ALA A 497 -1.31 -31.42 -5.81
C ALA A 497 0.14 -30.89 -5.76
N SER A 498 0.72 -30.56 -6.92
CA SER A 498 2.06 -29.98 -7.07
C SER A 498 2.19 -28.59 -6.42
N HIS A 499 1.09 -27.84 -6.34
CA HIS A 499 1.02 -26.51 -5.73
C HIS A 499 0.78 -26.54 -4.23
N THR A 500 0.57 -27.73 -3.63
CA THR A 500 0.34 -27.86 -2.19
C THR A 500 1.59 -27.49 -1.40
N LYS A 501 1.45 -26.58 -0.43
CA LYS A 501 2.51 -26.14 0.49
C LYS A 501 2.16 -26.48 1.94
N PRO A 502 3.16 -26.72 2.82
CA PRO A 502 2.94 -26.91 4.25
C PRO A 502 2.53 -25.61 4.97
N SER A 503 2.72 -24.47 4.32
CA SER A 503 2.21 -23.17 4.78
C SER A 503 2.14 -22.23 3.59
N VAL A 504 1.16 -21.33 3.58
CA VAL A 504 0.95 -20.36 2.50
C VAL A 504 0.90 -18.94 3.04
N ARG A 505 1.33 -17.95 2.25
CA ARG A 505 1.28 -16.54 2.69
C ARG A 505 0.06 -15.83 2.09
N ASN A 506 -0.98 -15.67 2.89
CA ASN A 506 -2.23 -15.04 2.51
C ASN A 506 -2.32 -13.59 3.03
N LEU A 507 -2.37 -12.60 2.13
CA LEU A 507 -2.48 -11.15 2.43
C LEU A 507 -1.55 -10.65 3.56
N GLY A 508 -0.35 -11.21 3.64
CA GLY A 508 0.67 -10.83 4.62
C GLY A 508 0.71 -11.69 5.89
N VAL A 509 -0.24 -12.59 6.11
CA VAL A 509 -0.27 -13.56 7.20
C VAL A 509 0.12 -14.94 6.67
N THR A 510 0.80 -15.77 7.47
CA THR A 510 1.21 -17.12 7.04
C THR A 510 0.28 -18.14 7.69
N PHE A 511 -0.47 -18.87 6.87
CA PHE A 511 -1.39 -19.92 7.29
C PHE A 511 -0.72 -21.28 7.20
N ASP A 512 -0.88 -22.09 8.23
CA ASP A 512 -0.59 -23.52 8.28
C ASP A 512 -1.89 -24.33 8.25
N PRO A 513 -1.87 -25.65 7.96
CA PRO A 513 -3.05 -26.49 7.83
C PRO A 513 -4.01 -26.47 9.02
N ALA A 514 -3.48 -26.27 10.22
CA ALA A 514 -4.25 -26.21 11.46
C ALA A 514 -4.57 -24.75 11.88
N LEU A 515 -4.24 -23.77 11.05
CA LEU A 515 -4.41 -22.33 11.28
C LEU A 515 -3.87 -21.87 12.65
N THR A 516 -2.81 -22.51 13.14
CA THR A 516 -2.15 -22.16 14.41
C THR A 516 -1.35 -20.87 14.33
N LEU A 517 -1.01 -20.44 13.12
CA LEU A 517 -0.19 -19.28 12.75
C LEU A 517 1.20 -19.29 13.42
N ASP A 518 1.73 -20.45 13.80
CA ASP A 518 2.98 -20.50 14.55
C ASP A 518 4.18 -19.96 13.74
N SER A 519 4.24 -20.30 12.46
CA SER A 519 5.27 -19.78 11.53
C SER A 519 5.18 -18.26 11.38
N HIS A 520 3.96 -17.72 11.33
CA HIS A 520 3.70 -16.28 11.30
C HIS A 520 4.18 -15.61 12.59
N VAL A 521 3.78 -16.11 13.76
CA VAL A 521 4.19 -15.61 15.08
C VAL A 521 5.72 -15.66 15.21
N SER A 522 6.34 -16.76 14.80
CA SER A 522 7.80 -16.92 14.79
C SER A 522 8.50 -15.84 13.97
N SER A 523 8.01 -15.58 12.76
CA SER A 523 8.55 -14.55 11.87
C SER A 523 8.35 -13.14 12.45
N LEU A 524 7.16 -12.87 13.00
CA LEU A 524 6.80 -11.60 13.63
C LEU A 524 7.67 -11.29 14.85
N VAL A 525 7.88 -12.28 15.74
CA VAL A 525 8.74 -12.17 16.92
C VAL A 525 10.19 -11.89 16.50
N ARG A 526 10.72 -12.66 15.54
CA ARG A 526 12.08 -12.47 15.02
C ARG A 526 12.28 -11.09 14.41
N SER A 527 11.36 -10.65 13.55
CA SER A 527 11.41 -9.31 12.95
C SER A 527 11.32 -8.21 14.01
N SER A 528 10.44 -8.38 15.00
CA SER A 528 10.26 -7.41 16.07
C SER A 528 11.52 -7.27 16.94
N PHE A 529 12.15 -8.38 17.33
CA PHE A 529 13.42 -8.33 18.08
C PHE A 529 14.58 -7.77 17.25
N PHE A 530 14.62 -8.07 15.95
CA PHE A 530 15.58 -7.44 15.04
C PHE A 530 15.45 -5.91 15.08
N HIS A 531 14.23 -5.39 14.91
CA HIS A 531 13.98 -3.95 14.98
C HIS A 531 14.23 -3.39 16.38
N LEU A 532 13.83 -4.09 17.44
CA LEU A 532 14.01 -3.65 18.82
C LEU A 532 15.49 -3.49 19.19
N ARG A 533 16.35 -4.45 18.81
CA ARG A 533 17.81 -4.37 19.01
C ARG A 533 18.40 -3.13 18.34
N ASN A 534 17.84 -2.79 17.20
CA ASN A 534 18.25 -1.71 16.35
C ASN A 534 17.78 -0.35 16.90
N ILE A 535 16.57 -0.28 17.45
CA ILE A 535 16.03 0.86 18.19
C ILE A 535 16.77 1.06 19.52
N ALA A 536 17.18 -0.01 20.19
CA ALA A 536 17.93 0.07 21.45
C ALA A 536 19.25 0.86 21.29
N LYS A 537 19.88 0.82 20.11
CA LYS A 537 21.07 1.63 19.78
C LYS A 537 20.76 3.14 19.73
N LEU A 538 19.51 3.50 19.44
CA LEU A 538 19.03 4.89 19.40
C LEU A 538 18.52 5.38 20.76
N SER A 539 18.17 4.47 21.68
CA SER A 539 17.64 4.81 23.01
C SER A 539 18.46 5.85 23.79
N PRO A 540 19.81 5.85 23.77
CA PRO A 540 20.60 6.89 24.45
C PRO A 540 20.52 8.28 23.80
N ILE A 541 20.03 8.36 22.57
CA ILE A 541 20.05 9.56 21.72
C ILE A 541 18.65 10.17 21.60
N LEU A 542 17.60 9.37 21.78
CA LEU A 542 16.22 9.82 21.67
C LEU A 542 15.65 10.20 23.04
N SER A 543 14.78 11.21 23.07
CA SER A 543 13.93 11.46 24.25
C SER A 543 12.96 10.30 24.48
N ARG A 544 12.39 10.21 25.68
CA ARG A 544 11.42 9.16 26.03
C ARG A 544 10.22 9.13 25.07
N SER A 545 9.64 10.29 24.75
CA SER A 545 8.50 10.40 23.84
C SER A 545 8.82 10.00 22.40
N GLU A 546 10.03 10.33 21.93
CA GLU A 546 10.47 9.95 20.58
C GLU A 546 10.71 8.45 20.51
N LEU A 547 11.39 7.88 21.50
CA LEU A 547 11.62 6.44 21.60
C LEU A 547 10.29 5.68 21.63
N GLU A 548 9.30 6.15 22.38
CA GLU A 548 7.95 5.58 22.40
C GLU A 548 7.30 5.61 21.00
N THR A 549 7.39 6.75 20.30
CA THR A 549 6.88 6.89 18.93
C THR A 549 7.55 5.89 17.97
N VAL A 550 8.87 5.72 18.07
CA VAL A 550 9.62 4.73 17.28
C VAL A 550 9.18 3.31 17.61
N LEU A 551 9.03 2.98 18.90
CA LEU A 551 8.59 1.65 19.34
C LEU A 551 7.19 1.32 18.83
N HIS A 552 6.24 2.25 18.89
CA HIS A 552 4.91 2.03 18.34
C HIS A 552 4.92 1.88 16.82
N THR A 553 5.71 2.70 16.13
CA THR A 553 5.81 2.69 14.66
C THR A 553 6.43 1.40 14.13
N PHE A 554 7.43 0.84 14.82
CA PHE A 554 8.15 -0.35 14.35
C PHE A 554 7.69 -1.65 14.99
N ILE A 555 7.18 -1.64 16.22
CA ILE A 555 6.83 -2.88 16.93
C ILE A 555 5.33 -3.00 17.12
N SER A 556 4.67 -2.05 17.79
CA SER A 556 3.22 -2.16 18.06
C SER A 556 2.40 -2.27 16.77
N SER A 557 2.73 -1.48 15.74
CA SER A 557 2.07 -1.55 14.43
C SER A 557 2.16 -2.94 13.78
N ARG A 558 3.25 -3.68 14.00
CA ARG A 558 3.43 -5.05 13.50
C ARG A 558 2.63 -6.06 14.34
N LEU A 559 2.62 -5.88 15.67
CA LEU A 559 1.83 -6.71 16.58
C LEU A 559 0.32 -6.52 16.37
N ASP A 560 -0.11 -5.35 15.89
CA ASP A 560 -1.53 -5.02 15.66
C ASP A 560 -2.02 -5.32 14.24
N TYR A 561 -1.12 -5.61 13.29
CA TYR A 561 -1.49 -5.95 11.93
C TYR A 561 -2.19 -7.32 11.90
N CYS A 562 -3.46 -7.36 11.46
CA CYS A 562 -4.31 -8.55 11.42
C CYS A 562 -4.40 -9.30 12.76
N ASN A 563 -4.29 -8.59 13.89
CA ASN A 563 -4.28 -9.23 15.21
C ASN A 563 -5.65 -9.76 15.64
N SER A 564 -6.72 -9.44 14.92
CA SER A 564 -8.02 -10.10 15.08
C SER A 564 -7.95 -11.61 14.84
N LEU A 565 -7.04 -12.08 13.98
CA LEU A 565 -6.83 -13.51 13.71
C LEU A 565 -6.22 -14.24 14.90
N PHE A 566 -5.72 -13.52 15.91
CA PHE A 566 -4.95 -14.10 17.01
C PHE A 566 -5.83 -14.65 18.14
N THR A 567 -7.16 -14.58 18.00
CA THR A 567 -8.14 -15.05 19.00
C THR A 567 -8.00 -16.53 19.32
N CYS A 568 -7.68 -17.36 18.32
CA CYS A 568 -7.55 -18.82 18.47
C CYS A 568 -6.11 -19.28 18.74
N LEU A 569 -5.16 -18.36 18.96
CA LEU A 569 -3.78 -18.74 19.24
C LEU A 569 -3.64 -19.44 20.60
N SER A 570 -2.72 -20.40 20.66
CA SER A 570 -2.33 -21.00 21.93
C SER A 570 -1.79 -19.93 22.90
N ARG A 571 -1.95 -20.19 24.21
CA ARG A 571 -1.39 -19.32 25.24
C ARG A 571 0.12 -19.14 25.09
N THR A 572 0.82 -20.19 24.65
CA THR A 572 2.26 -20.15 24.38
C THR A 572 2.59 -19.18 23.25
N SER A 573 1.84 -19.22 22.13
CA SER A 573 2.03 -18.31 21.00
C SER A 573 1.74 -16.85 21.38
N LEU A 574 0.65 -16.59 22.10
CA LEU A 574 0.33 -15.27 22.63
C LEU A 574 1.40 -14.75 23.60
N ASN A 575 1.93 -15.62 24.47
CA ASN A 575 3.00 -15.26 25.39
C ASN A 575 4.27 -14.84 24.65
N ARG A 576 4.61 -15.47 23.53
CA ARG A 576 5.77 -15.06 22.70
C ARG A 576 5.62 -13.64 22.18
N LEU A 577 4.42 -13.26 21.73
CA LEU A 577 4.10 -11.88 21.34
C LEU A 577 4.11 -10.92 22.54
N GLN A 578 3.60 -11.35 23.70
CA GLN A 578 3.63 -10.57 24.94
C GLN A 578 5.07 -10.25 25.36
N VAL A 579 6.00 -11.21 25.23
CA VAL A 579 7.42 -11.00 25.55
C VAL A 579 8.04 -9.90 24.69
N VAL A 580 7.63 -9.75 23.43
CA VAL A 580 8.05 -8.64 22.56
C VAL A 580 7.58 -7.30 23.13
N GLN A 581 6.29 -7.18 23.47
CA GLN A 581 5.75 -5.95 24.08
C GLN A 581 6.46 -5.64 25.41
N ASN A 582 6.71 -6.67 26.22
CA ASN A 582 7.39 -6.53 27.51
C ASN A 582 8.81 -5.98 27.34
N ALA A 583 9.55 -6.47 26.34
CA ALA A 583 10.88 -5.99 26.02
C ALA A 583 10.85 -4.51 25.56
N CYS A 584 9.82 -4.11 24.81
CA CYS A 584 9.61 -2.71 24.43
C CYS A 584 9.36 -1.80 25.64
N ALA A 585 8.46 -2.21 26.53
CA ALA A 585 8.13 -1.46 27.74
C ALA A 585 9.36 -1.28 28.65
N ARG A 586 10.18 -2.34 28.80
CA ARG A 586 11.44 -2.28 29.56
C ARG A 586 12.46 -1.36 28.90
N LEU A 587 12.60 -1.39 27.58
CA LEU A 587 13.51 -0.48 26.86
C LEU A 587 13.08 0.98 27.04
N LEU A 588 11.78 1.26 26.97
CA LEU A 588 11.25 2.63 27.11
C LEU A 588 11.42 3.17 28.54
N THR A 589 11.16 2.32 29.54
CA THR A 589 11.25 2.68 30.96
C THR A 589 12.68 2.56 31.52
N LYS A 590 13.63 2.05 30.73
CA LYS A 590 15.00 1.71 31.16
C LYS A 590 15.03 0.78 32.38
N SER A 591 14.05 -0.11 32.47
CA SER A 591 13.91 -1.07 33.56
C SER A 591 14.78 -2.31 33.36
N SER A 592 15.15 -2.98 34.45
CA SER A 592 15.87 -4.25 34.42
C SER A 592 15.03 -5.36 33.73
N LYS A 593 15.72 -6.35 33.16
CA LYS A 593 15.09 -7.54 32.57
C LYS A 593 14.23 -8.34 33.57
N HIS A 594 14.55 -8.23 34.86
CA HIS A 594 13.86 -8.91 35.96
C HIS A 594 12.70 -8.10 36.55
N THR A 595 12.54 -6.83 36.18
CA THR A 595 11.45 -6.00 36.70
C THR A 595 10.11 -6.60 36.30
N HIS A 596 9.19 -6.67 37.28
CA HIS A 596 7.83 -7.16 37.07
C HIS A 596 7.12 -6.27 36.04
N ILE A 597 6.50 -6.90 35.05
CA ILE A 597 6.08 -6.18 33.85
C ILE A 597 4.73 -5.47 34.02
N THR A 598 3.84 -5.99 34.87
CA THR A 598 2.49 -5.45 35.04
C THR A 598 2.48 -3.98 35.47
N PRO A 599 3.27 -3.54 36.48
CA PRO A 599 3.37 -2.13 36.84
C PRO A 599 3.85 -1.24 35.68
N LEU A 600 4.79 -1.73 34.87
CA LEU A 600 5.31 -0.97 33.73
C LEU A 600 4.24 -0.77 32.65
N LEU A 601 3.47 -1.82 32.34
CA LEU A 601 2.38 -1.71 31.36
C LEU A 601 1.27 -0.78 31.86
N LEU A 602 0.93 -0.83 33.15
CA LEU A 602 -0.02 0.10 33.76
C LEU A 602 0.47 1.55 33.70
N GLN A 603 1.73 1.79 34.08
CA GLN A 603 2.35 3.12 34.01
C GLN A 603 2.36 3.69 32.58
N LEU A 604 2.57 2.83 31.58
CA LEU A 604 2.56 3.22 30.17
C LEU A 604 1.14 3.30 29.58
N HIS A 605 0.10 2.88 30.30
CA HIS A 605 -1.24 2.65 29.75
C HIS A 605 -1.25 1.71 28.53
N TRP A 606 -0.39 0.70 28.53
CA TRP A 606 -0.28 -0.27 27.45
C TRP A 606 -1.10 -1.51 27.75
N LEU A 607 -2.16 -1.74 26.97
CA LEU A 607 -2.93 -2.99 26.99
C LEU A 607 -2.01 -4.19 26.67
N PRO A 608 -2.00 -5.25 27.50
CA PRO A 608 -1.35 -6.52 27.16
C PRO A 608 -1.86 -7.08 25.83
N VAL A 609 -1.02 -7.84 25.11
CA VAL A 609 -1.30 -8.33 23.75
C VAL A 609 -2.64 -9.04 23.65
N ASN A 610 -2.98 -9.91 24.61
CA ASN A 610 -4.27 -10.60 24.63
C ASN A 610 -5.47 -9.62 24.64
N PHE A 611 -5.40 -8.57 25.46
CA PHE A 611 -6.46 -7.57 25.51
C PHE A 611 -6.49 -6.66 24.28
N ARG A 612 -5.36 -6.47 23.58
CA ARG A 612 -5.33 -5.79 22.28
C ARG A 612 -6.08 -6.57 21.21
N VAL A 613 -5.93 -7.91 21.21
CA VAL A 613 -6.69 -8.80 20.32
C VAL A 613 -8.19 -8.68 20.62
N HIS A 614 -8.58 -8.77 21.89
CA HIS A 614 -9.99 -8.61 22.29
C HIS A 614 -10.54 -7.23 21.89
N PHE A 615 -9.79 -6.16 22.16
CA PHE A 615 -10.16 -4.82 21.78
C PHE A 615 -10.38 -4.70 20.26
N LYS A 616 -9.50 -5.30 19.45
CA LYS A 616 -9.66 -5.32 17.99
C LYS A 616 -10.96 -5.98 17.57
N ILE A 617 -11.27 -7.15 18.13
CA ILE A 617 -12.50 -7.88 17.83
C ILE A 617 -13.72 -7.03 18.22
N LEU A 618 -13.74 -6.44 19.41
CA LEU A 618 -14.82 -5.56 19.85
C LEU A 618 -15.03 -4.37 18.92
N VAL A 619 -13.94 -3.75 18.44
CA VAL A 619 -14.02 -2.66 17.45
C VAL A 619 -14.60 -3.15 16.13
N LEU A 620 -14.20 -4.33 15.64
CA LEU A 620 -14.74 -4.89 14.40
C LEU A 620 -16.22 -5.24 14.53
N VAL A 621 -16.63 -5.84 15.66
CA VAL A 621 -18.03 -6.14 15.98
C VAL A 621 -18.86 -4.86 16.04
N TYR A 622 -18.39 -3.84 16.78
CA TYR A 622 -19.05 -2.54 16.84
C TYR A 622 -19.23 -1.95 15.44
N ARG A 623 -18.17 -1.95 14.63
CA ARG A 623 -18.23 -1.41 13.26
C ARG A 623 -19.21 -2.19 12.38
N ALA A 624 -19.24 -3.50 12.48
CA ALA A 624 -20.17 -4.34 11.73
C ALA A 624 -21.63 -4.04 12.09
N LEU A 625 -21.95 -3.93 13.39
CA LEU A 625 -23.30 -3.59 13.86
C LEU A 625 -23.78 -2.19 13.43
N HIS A 626 -22.85 -1.28 13.12
CA HIS A 626 -23.16 0.09 12.70
C HIS A 626 -22.99 0.31 11.18
N GLY A 627 -22.88 -0.74 10.36
CA GLY A 627 -22.70 -0.61 8.91
C GLY A 627 -21.36 0.02 8.49
N GLN A 628 -20.35 -0.02 9.38
CA GLN A 628 -19.00 0.52 9.16
C GLN A 628 -17.95 -0.57 8.90
N ALA A 629 -18.40 -1.79 8.61
CA ALA A 629 -17.58 -2.92 8.17
C ALA A 629 -18.24 -3.58 6.96
N PRO A 630 -17.54 -4.47 6.24
CA PRO A 630 -18.11 -5.22 5.12
C PRO A 630 -19.31 -6.06 5.55
N SER A 631 -20.30 -6.23 4.66
CA SER A 631 -21.50 -7.03 4.93
C SER A 631 -21.16 -8.45 5.38
N TYR A 632 -20.19 -9.10 4.74
CA TYR A 632 -19.75 -10.46 5.09
C TYR A 632 -19.17 -10.62 6.50
N ILE A 633 -18.79 -9.51 7.17
CA ILE A 633 -18.43 -9.53 8.61
C ILE A 633 -19.69 -9.38 9.46
N GLY A 634 -20.63 -8.51 9.05
CA GLY A 634 -21.94 -8.38 9.69
C GLY A 634 -22.70 -9.71 9.69
N ASP A 635 -22.62 -10.46 8.59
CA ASP A 635 -23.26 -11.78 8.42
C ASP A 635 -22.75 -12.84 9.41
N LEU A 636 -21.56 -12.64 10.01
CA LEU A 636 -21.02 -13.52 11.05
C LEU A 636 -21.66 -13.27 12.43
N LEU A 637 -22.36 -12.14 12.59
CA LEU A 637 -22.95 -11.72 13.84
C LEU A 637 -24.45 -11.96 13.83
N SER A 638 -24.96 -12.67 14.82
CA SER A 638 -26.40 -12.84 15.01
C SER A 638 -26.84 -12.12 16.28
N PRO A 639 -27.65 -11.06 16.20
CA PRO A 639 -28.22 -10.41 17.38
C PRO A 639 -29.04 -11.40 18.20
N TYR A 640 -28.83 -11.40 19.52
CA TYR A 640 -29.61 -12.22 20.42
C TYR A 640 -30.97 -11.56 20.68
N THR A 641 -32.03 -12.22 20.24
CA THR A 641 -33.41 -11.85 20.55
C THR A 641 -33.93 -12.75 21.67
N PRO A 642 -34.14 -12.23 22.90
CA PRO A 642 -34.66 -13.05 23.99
C PRO A 642 -36.13 -13.41 23.72
N SER A 643 -36.53 -14.64 24.06
CA SER A 643 -37.92 -15.12 23.89
C SER A 643 -38.95 -14.42 24.78
N ARG A 644 -38.48 -13.65 25.77
CA ARG A 644 -39.28 -12.84 26.70
C ARG A 644 -38.54 -11.54 27.00
N SER A 645 -39.26 -10.49 27.39
CA SER A 645 -38.63 -9.23 27.83
C SER A 645 -37.78 -9.49 29.09
N LEU A 646 -36.47 -9.32 28.96
CA LEU A 646 -35.48 -9.46 30.04
C LEU A 646 -34.82 -8.11 30.26
N ARG A 647 -34.32 -7.83 31.47
CA ARG A 647 -33.50 -6.62 31.73
C ARG A 647 -32.24 -6.53 30.85
N SER A 648 -31.83 -7.63 30.24
CA SER A 648 -30.72 -7.71 29.29
C SER A 648 -31.11 -7.48 27.83
N SER A 649 -32.39 -7.19 27.53
CA SER A 649 -32.85 -6.92 26.16
C SER A 649 -32.13 -5.72 25.52
N ASP A 650 -31.75 -4.75 26.34
CA ASP A 650 -31.16 -3.48 25.89
C ASP A 650 -29.62 -3.54 25.84
N GLN A 651 -29.03 -4.72 26.12
CA GLN A 651 -27.56 -4.91 26.16
C GLN A 651 -26.94 -5.26 24.81
N SER A 652 -27.72 -5.25 23.71
CA SER A 652 -27.25 -5.57 22.34
C SER A 652 -26.41 -6.84 22.26
N LEU A 653 -26.86 -7.89 22.96
CA LEU A 653 -26.15 -9.16 23.04
C LEU A 653 -26.13 -9.87 21.68
N LEU A 654 -25.09 -10.68 21.46
CA LEU A 654 -24.96 -11.55 20.28
C LEU A 654 -25.16 -13.01 20.67
N VAL A 655 -25.69 -13.81 19.74
CA VAL A 655 -25.84 -15.26 19.90
C VAL A 655 -24.46 -15.90 19.93
N VAL A 656 -24.22 -16.74 20.94
CA VAL A 656 -23.06 -17.64 20.96
C VAL A 656 -23.43 -18.87 20.14
N GLN A 657 -22.77 -19.06 19.00
CA GLN A 657 -22.94 -20.29 18.22
C GLN A 657 -22.30 -21.45 18.98
N HIS A 658 -23.13 -22.25 19.66
CA HIS A 658 -22.70 -23.52 20.23
C HIS A 658 -22.67 -24.56 19.11
N GLN A 659 -21.49 -24.93 18.62
CA GLN A 659 -21.36 -26.23 17.96
C GLN A 659 -21.56 -27.32 19.02
N ALA A 660 -22.40 -28.31 18.68
CA ALA A 660 -22.69 -29.44 19.54
C ALA A 660 -21.37 -30.07 20.03
N LYS A 661 -21.21 -30.21 21.35
CA LYS A 661 -20.11 -30.98 21.96
C LYS A 661 -20.23 -32.44 21.51
N GLY A 662 -19.68 -32.77 20.35
CA GLY A 662 -19.37 -34.13 19.95
C GLY A 662 -18.09 -34.57 20.67
N GLN A 663 -18.27 -35.38 21.70
CA GLN A 663 -17.31 -36.28 22.38
C GLN A 663 -15.81 -35.97 22.20
N ARG A 664 -15.21 -35.43 23.28
CA ARG A 664 -13.76 -35.46 23.52
C ARG A 664 -13.23 -36.88 23.63
#